data_AF-U7NNM5-F1
#
_entry.id   AF-U7NNM5-F1
#
_cell.length_a   1.000
_cell.length_b   1.000
_cell.length_c   1.000
_cell.angle_alpha   90.00
_cell.angle_beta   90.00
_cell.angle_gamma   90.00
#
_symmetry.space_group_name_H-M   'P 1'
#
loop_
_entity.id
_entity.type
_entity.pdbx_description
1 polymer ?
#
loop_
_entity_poly.entity_id
_entity_poly.type
_entity_poly.pdbx_seq_one_letter_code
_entity_poly.pdbx_strand_id
1 'polypeptide(L)'
;MLLSACGGGDSAIDGAKDIPNRFGNTQNALDDFSSGSTGDSSNARGLKPNQVRVTMELPVNLAPEGEQTRRNLRIVIPDQVRVYRTNTSAQTFDDVRYSTEKGTDGHFILTFDNGVPVGPDVIIEARYGTATMTALAADADRDVKVNPFSHYLVTEVLWRRYSTNDFQTVLACVDNASCLNKYVWGTLADQVHDFEIDIPENANVTQATSTLANRADFASYVADMADYALLGQASSDRISASAADYNSVFLGLELGQTFRESNVAGAGQWGVRMAQVERLTEDNRAFLYPALTLTSFDAFNLNITSLATDIPYDRQTQIHGFFERNNSGIPEQLFFERGTETWERNSHSSAPGAATLTTETPARLLAGRALYQTITKRNSSLINGWTRNPYYLDAFTSEPVNDQSGPDRVLTNYFTGGKAIALEDDNGKLKRRNTLENHYLSAFELHLQRAEAFQISDMAGQAYNVAYLSTRFADGAPATFETGHGRWAFGSANDQTLNGTANVDQFTLARNASGGVATPDTSNDTWNLINRRSRLSSGDIYMGRLGLFRNEIDERTNFNDPNFGIPDMGLGAATPNQDLMAFNLNDGTLGSGLLVAGKTLTDGALTEGTYRLQGAIVGVTQEENRLYHVNNAQLTLANSSASFEGTTMMVNHLIEDNEVVAPEELPMQFNGSFTTTLEGGISITSAGEYEMRGFYTAAGNQVFLVISDDTGPEMKTGLLLATLVEESSAP
;
A
#
# COMPACT_ATOMS: atom_id res chain seq x y z
N MET A 1 14.33 5.08 -21.33
CA MET A 1 14.89 3.87 -21.96
C MET A 1 16.26 3.59 -21.36
N LEU A 2 16.33 2.90 -20.22
CA LEU A 2 17.59 2.40 -19.63
C LEU A 2 17.37 1.28 -18.58
N LEU A 3 16.16 0.74 -18.44
CA LEU A 3 15.79 -0.20 -17.37
C LEU A 3 15.55 -1.64 -17.81
N SER A 4 15.73 -1.99 -19.09
CA SER A 4 15.33 -3.30 -19.62
C SER A 4 16.42 -4.39 -19.57
N ALA A 5 17.51 -4.21 -18.81
CA ALA A 5 18.68 -5.09 -18.95
C ALA A 5 19.43 -5.49 -17.66
N CYS A 6 18.87 -5.31 -16.46
CA CYS A 6 19.48 -5.83 -15.23
C CYS A 6 18.43 -6.51 -14.33
N GLY A 7 18.17 -7.79 -14.58
CA GLY A 7 17.30 -8.64 -13.77
C GLY A 7 16.99 -9.95 -14.51
N GLY A 8 17.37 -11.10 -13.94
CA GLY A 8 17.20 -12.42 -14.55
C GLY A 8 15.79 -13.01 -14.43
N GLY A 9 14.82 -12.22 -13.95
CA GLY A 9 13.48 -12.66 -13.58
C GLY A 9 12.37 -12.38 -14.60
N ASP A 10 12.70 -12.19 -15.89
CA ASP A 10 11.70 -11.91 -16.93
C ASP A 10 10.66 -13.05 -17.03
N SER A 11 9.40 -12.72 -16.76
CA SER A 11 8.23 -13.47 -17.23
C SER A 11 8.40 -13.81 -18.72
N ALA A 12 7.82 -14.92 -19.20
CA ALA A 12 8.06 -15.46 -20.56
C ALA A 12 7.57 -14.59 -21.75
N ILE A 13 7.44 -13.27 -21.58
CA ILE A 13 7.00 -12.32 -22.60
C ILE A 13 8.02 -11.16 -22.69
N ASP A 14 8.66 -11.05 -23.86
CA ASP A 14 9.36 -9.82 -24.31
C ASP A 14 8.38 -8.63 -24.39
N GLY A 15 7.08 -8.90 -24.60
CA GLY A 15 6.03 -7.90 -24.75
C GLY A 15 5.68 -7.05 -23.51
N ALA A 16 6.14 -7.40 -22.30
CA ALA A 16 6.02 -6.54 -21.12
C ALA A 16 7.01 -5.37 -21.22
N LYS A 17 8.16 -5.58 -21.90
CA LYS A 17 9.07 -4.51 -22.34
C LYS A 17 8.46 -3.67 -23.47
N ASP A 18 7.50 -4.24 -24.21
CA ASP A 18 6.75 -3.56 -25.28
C ASP A 18 5.40 -2.99 -24.83
N ILE A 19 5.03 -3.06 -23.53
CA ILE A 19 4.04 -2.13 -23.00
C ILE A 19 4.72 -0.78 -23.14
N PRO A 20 4.30 0.06 -24.10
CA PRO A 20 4.95 1.33 -24.26
C PRO A 20 4.72 2.03 -22.93
N ASN A 21 5.79 2.55 -22.33
CA ASN A 21 5.64 3.67 -21.41
C ASN A 21 4.87 4.75 -22.18
N ARG A 22 3.54 4.71 -22.09
CA ARG A 22 2.68 5.73 -22.63
C ARG A 22 2.72 6.85 -21.61
N PHE A 23 3.88 7.50 -21.51
CA PHE A 23 3.93 8.91 -21.19
C PHE A 23 3.24 9.63 -22.36
N GLY A 24 1.91 9.50 -22.41
CA GLY A 24 1.08 10.35 -23.24
C GLY A 24 1.23 11.78 -22.74
N ASN A 25 0.96 12.74 -23.63
CA ASN A 25 0.71 14.09 -23.16
C ASN A 25 -0.62 14.04 -22.43
N THR A 26 -0.62 13.99 -21.11
CA THR A 26 -1.85 14.11 -20.33
C THR A 26 -2.24 15.58 -20.33
N GLN A 27 -3.26 15.93 -21.12
CA GLN A 27 -4.04 17.15 -20.85
C GLN A 27 -4.91 16.89 -19.61
N ASN A 28 -5.68 17.89 -19.20
CA ASN A 28 -6.51 17.92 -18.00
C ASN A 28 -6.91 16.53 -17.47
N ALA A 29 -6.58 16.27 -16.20
CA ALA A 29 -6.83 15.01 -15.49
C ALA A 29 -8.30 14.53 -15.48
N LEU A 30 -9.26 15.37 -15.87
CA LEU A 30 -10.65 14.97 -16.08
C LEU A 30 -10.86 14.16 -17.37
N ASP A 31 -10.15 14.53 -18.45
CA ASP A 31 -10.41 14.06 -19.82
C ASP A 31 -9.49 12.92 -20.29
N ASP A 32 -8.36 12.68 -19.61
CA ASP A 32 -7.29 11.79 -20.10
C ASP A 32 -6.94 10.63 -19.12
N PHE A 33 -7.95 9.93 -18.59
CA PHE A 33 -7.72 8.75 -17.73
C PHE A 33 -6.95 7.66 -18.51
N SER A 34 -5.76 7.27 -18.04
CA SER A 34 -4.90 6.38 -18.81
C SER A 34 -4.21 5.32 -17.95
N SER A 35 -4.04 4.12 -18.49
CA SER A 35 -3.27 3.08 -17.80
C SER A 35 -1.80 3.46 -17.77
N GLY A 36 -1.17 3.40 -16.59
CA GLY A 36 0.26 3.70 -16.43
C GLY A 36 0.59 5.17 -16.19
N SER A 37 -0.41 6.06 -16.12
CA SER A 37 -0.27 7.35 -15.41
C SER A 37 -0.62 7.16 -13.93
N THR A 38 -0.23 8.09 -13.08
CA THR A 38 -0.72 8.16 -11.69
C THR A 38 -1.98 9.03 -11.64
N GLY A 39 -2.44 9.38 -10.44
CA GLY A 39 -3.58 10.29 -10.27
C GLY A 39 -3.32 11.66 -10.89
N ASP A 40 -2.05 12.05 -11.02
CA ASP A 40 -1.63 13.35 -11.51
C ASP A 40 -1.50 13.46 -13.04
N SER A 41 -1.64 14.70 -13.54
CA SER A 41 -1.54 15.04 -14.95
C SER A 41 -0.33 15.93 -15.19
N SER A 42 0.61 15.48 -16.02
CA SER A 42 1.83 16.21 -16.33
C SER A 42 1.77 16.88 -17.70
N ASN A 43 2.14 18.17 -17.76
CA ASN A 43 2.30 18.92 -19.02
C ASN A 43 3.73 19.42 -19.26
N ALA A 44 4.74 18.74 -18.71
CA ALA A 44 6.14 19.19 -18.83
C ALA A 44 6.80 18.96 -20.20
N ARG A 45 6.06 18.44 -21.20
CA ARG A 45 6.60 18.18 -22.53
C ARG A 45 7.00 19.48 -23.22
N GLY A 46 8.21 19.48 -23.78
CA GLY A 46 8.76 20.63 -24.50
C GLY A 46 9.49 21.64 -23.62
N LEU A 47 9.45 21.48 -22.29
CA LEU A 47 10.24 22.26 -21.36
C LEU A 47 11.72 21.89 -21.43
N LYS A 48 12.60 22.89 -21.49
CA LYS A 48 14.04 22.71 -21.32
C LYS A 48 14.35 22.15 -19.92
N PRO A 49 15.51 21.50 -19.71
CA PRO A 49 15.85 20.89 -18.42
C PRO A 49 15.78 21.83 -17.21
N ASN A 50 15.99 23.13 -17.40
CA ASN A 50 15.93 24.17 -16.37
C ASN A 50 14.61 24.95 -16.35
N GLN A 51 13.57 24.44 -17.01
CA GLN A 51 12.26 25.06 -17.10
C GLN A 51 11.21 24.25 -16.34
N VAL A 52 10.28 24.98 -15.72
CA VAL A 52 9.04 24.44 -15.15
C VAL A 52 7.84 25.20 -15.71
N ARG A 53 6.70 24.52 -15.79
CA ARG A 53 5.40 25.12 -16.11
C ARG A 53 4.62 25.35 -14.82
N VAL A 54 3.85 26.43 -14.75
CA VAL A 54 3.00 26.75 -13.59
C VAL A 54 1.53 26.56 -13.95
N THR A 55 0.85 25.71 -13.18
CA THR A 55 -0.59 25.43 -13.29
C THR A 55 -1.27 25.84 -12.00
N MET A 56 -2.18 26.82 -12.05
CA MET A 56 -2.93 27.21 -10.85
C MET A 56 -4.29 26.53 -10.84
N GLU A 57 -4.62 25.83 -9.75
CA GLU A 57 -5.93 25.19 -9.56
C GLU A 57 -6.62 25.75 -8.31
N LEU A 58 -7.87 26.22 -8.46
CA LEU A 58 -8.63 26.87 -7.39
C LEU A 58 -9.93 26.13 -7.06
N PRO A 59 -10.43 26.18 -5.81
CA PRO A 59 -11.79 25.79 -5.49
C PRO A 59 -12.84 26.46 -6.39
N VAL A 60 -13.95 25.75 -6.67
CA VAL A 60 -15.01 26.21 -7.58
C VAL A 60 -15.50 27.63 -7.27
N ASN A 61 -15.74 27.94 -5.99
CA ASN A 61 -16.17 29.27 -5.53
C ASN A 61 -15.27 30.42 -6.02
N LEU A 62 -13.95 30.19 -6.14
CA LEU A 62 -12.99 31.24 -6.50
C LEU A 62 -12.80 31.40 -8.01
N ALA A 63 -13.15 30.38 -8.79
CA ALA A 63 -12.98 30.38 -10.24
C ALA A 63 -14.06 29.53 -10.95
N PRO A 64 -15.36 29.92 -10.88
CA PRO A 64 -16.47 29.09 -11.36
C PRO A 64 -16.40 28.80 -12.87
N GLU A 65 -15.83 29.73 -13.65
CA GLU A 65 -15.66 29.61 -15.09
C GLU A 65 -14.36 28.91 -15.51
N GLY A 66 -13.54 28.46 -14.55
CA GLY A 66 -12.30 27.76 -14.83
C GLY A 66 -12.53 26.33 -15.33
N GLU A 67 -11.51 25.76 -15.95
CA GLU A 67 -11.57 24.40 -16.51
C GLU A 67 -11.64 23.37 -15.38
N GLN A 68 -12.61 22.46 -15.43
CA GLN A 68 -12.86 21.51 -14.34
C GLN A 68 -11.76 20.45 -14.21
N THR A 69 -11.39 20.12 -12.98
CA THR A 69 -10.51 18.98 -12.67
C THR A 69 -11.27 17.87 -11.92
N ARG A 70 -10.61 16.73 -11.71
CA ARG A 70 -11.15 15.57 -10.99
C ARG A 70 -11.44 15.78 -9.48
N ARG A 71 -10.93 16.85 -8.86
CA ARG A 71 -10.98 17.11 -7.40
C ARG A 71 -11.89 18.27 -7.00
N ASN A 72 -12.85 18.61 -7.86
CA ASN A 72 -13.65 19.84 -7.74
C ASN A 72 -12.80 21.12 -7.70
N LEU A 73 -11.63 21.11 -8.34
CA LEU A 73 -10.82 22.31 -8.58
C LEU A 73 -10.97 22.80 -10.02
N ARG A 74 -10.52 24.03 -10.26
CA ARG A 74 -10.65 24.78 -11.51
C ARG A 74 -9.29 25.29 -11.96
N ILE A 75 -8.83 24.88 -13.14
CA ILE A 75 -7.59 25.39 -13.72
C ILE A 75 -7.81 26.82 -14.21
N VAL A 76 -6.89 27.72 -13.85
CA VAL A 76 -6.86 29.12 -14.29
C VAL A 76 -5.46 29.54 -14.68
N ILE A 77 -5.37 30.62 -15.47
CA ILE A 77 -4.11 31.33 -15.70
C ILE A 77 -3.96 32.37 -14.58
N PRO A 78 -2.89 32.32 -13.78
CA PRO A 78 -2.70 33.30 -12.71
C PRO A 78 -2.51 34.72 -13.25
N ASP A 79 -2.92 35.73 -12.48
CA ASP A 79 -2.65 37.14 -12.78
C ASP A 79 -1.16 37.47 -12.60
N GLN A 80 -0.53 36.82 -11.63
CA GLN A 80 0.86 37.04 -11.25
C GLN A 80 1.50 35.76 -10.74
N VAL A 81 2.78 35.57 -11.07
CA VAL A 81 3.65 34.54 -10.50
C VAL A 81 4.90 35.22 -9.95
N ARG A 82 5.32 34.83 -8.74
CA ARG A 82 6.56 35.26 -8.09
C ARG A 82 7.30 34.05 -7.57
N VAL A 83 8.62 34.04 -7.72
CA VAL A 83 9.50 33.03 -7.13
C VAL A 83 10.43 33.69 -6.12
N TYR A 84 10.59 33.06 -4.95
CA TYR A 84 11.49 33.52 -3.89
C TYR A 84 12.03 32.34 -3.08
N ARG A 85 13.14 32.57 -2.37
CA ARG A 85 13.65 31.64 -1.37
C ARG A 85 13.02 31.95 -0.01
N THR A 86 12.84 30.93 0.83
CA THR A 86 12.31 31.06 2.18
C THR A 86 13.13 30.31 3.24
N ASN A 87 12.83 30.59 4.51
CA ASN A 87 13.29 29.84 5.67
C ASN A 87 12.08 29.40 6.52
N THR A 88 12.33 28.71 7.64
CA THR A 88 11.27 28.22 8.55
C THR A 88 10.45 29.34 9.20
N SER A 89 10.94 30.58 9.23
CA SER A 89 10.18 31.74 9.73
C SER A 89 9.32 32.42 8.65
N ALA A 90 9.15 31.77 7.49
CA ALA A 90 8.50 32.32 6.29
C ALA A 90 9.11 33.65 5.82
N GLN A 91 10.37 33.94 6.20
CA GLN A 91 11.07 35.11 5.69
C GLN A 91 11.35 34.90 4.21
N THR A 92 11.14 35.93 3.40
CA THR A 92 11.33 35.86 1.95
C THR A 92 12.64 36.51 1.53
N PHE A 93 13.34 35.87 0.60
CA PHE A 93 14.59 36.33 0.00
C PHE A 93 14.43 36.33 -1.53
N ASP A 94 14.52 37.50 -2.15
CA ASP A 94 14.41 37.68 -3.61
C ASP A 94 15.77 37.48 -4.31
N ASP A 95 16.47 36.39 -3.98
CA ASP A 95 17.80 36.07 -4.50
C ASP A 95 17.79 34.93 -5.54
N VAL A 96 16.62 34.33 -5.79
CA VAL A 96 16.41 33.30 -6.82
C VAL A 96 16.38 33.96 -8.19
N ARG A 97 17.31 33.57 -9.08
CA ARG A 97 17.35 34.07 -10.45
C ARG A 97 16.52 33.19 -11.38
N TYR A 98 15.50 33.80 -11.97
CA TYR A 98 14.64 33.17 -12.95
C TYR A 98 14.15 34.21 -13.97
N SER A 99 13.69 33.72 -15.12
CA SER A 99 12.94 34.49 -16.09
C SER A 99 11.60 33.83 -16.36
N THR A 100 10.64 34.63 -16.81
CA THR A 100 9.26 34.20 -17.01
C THR A 100 8.84 34.46 -18.45
N GLU A 101 8.27 33.45 -19.09
CA GLU A 101 7.61 33.58 -20.40
C GLU A 101 6.21 32.97 -20.37
N LYS A 102 5.38 33.28 -21.37
CA LYS A 102 4.09 32.61 -21.56
C LYS A 102 4.23 31.51 -22.61
N GLY A 103 3.80 30.30 -22.25
CA GLY A 103 3.65 29.17 -23.16
C GLY A 103 2.57 29.40 -24.21
N THR A 104 2.47 28.49 -25.17
CA THR A 104 1.49 28.55 -26.26
C THR A 104 0.04 28.37 -25.79
N ASP A 105 -0.15 27.73 -24.64
CA ASP A 105 -1.41 27.55 -23.94
C ASP A 105 -1.74 28.69 -22.96
N GLY A 106 -0.88 29.72 -22.88
CA GLY A 106 -1.05 30.87 -22.01
C GLY A 106 -0.52 30.70 -20.58
N HIS A 107 -0.10 29.50 -20.19
CA HIS A 107 0.49 29.23 -18.88
C HIS A 107 1.88 29.86 -18.75
N PHE A 108 2.30 30.13 -17.50
CA PHE A 108 3.62 30.66 -17.24
C PHE A 108 4.67 29.55 -17.29
N ILE A 109 5.78 29.81 -17.98
CA ILE A 109 6.98 28.99 -18.00
C ILE A 109 8.06 29.78 -17.28
N LEU A 110 8.63 29.18 -16.23
CA LEU A 110 9.73 29.75 -15.47
C LEU A 110 11.02 29.07 -15.90
N THR A 111 12.04 29.87 -16.22
CA THR A 111 13.39 29.39 -16.57
C THR A 111 14.35 29.78 -15.46
N PHE A 112 14.94 28.79 -14.79
CA PHE A 112 15.90 29.00 -13.71
C PHE A 112 17.33 29.04 -14.24
N ASP A 113 18.13 30.00 -13.78
CA ASP A 113 19.51 30.18 -14.24
C ASP A 113 20.41 28.99 -13.83
N ASN A 114 20.14 28.39 -12.68
CA ASN A 114 20.97 27.33 -12.07
C ASN A 114 20.32 25.94 -12.10
N GLY A 115 19.40 25.70 -13.04
CA GLY A 115 18.59 24.48 -13.06
C GLY A 115 17.37 24.56 -12.15
N VAL A 116 16.46 23.59 -12.28
CA VAL A 116 15.26 23.51 -11.43
C VAL A 116 15.70 23.28 -9.98
N PRO A 117 15.20 24.07 -9.01
CA PRO A 117 15.46 23.83 -7.59
C PRO A 117 15.04 22.43 -7.17
N VAL A 118 15.83 21.78 -6.31
CA VAL A 118 15.51 20.44 -5.77
C VAL A 118 15.15 20.49 -4.28
N GLY A 119 15.48 21.59 -3.59
CA GLY A 119 15.18 21.79 -2.19
C GLY A 119 13.83 22.47 -1.94
N PRO A 120 13.28 22.35 -0.72
CA PRO A 120 12.02 22.98 -0.34
C PRO A 120 12.15 24.49 -0.04
N ASP A 121 13.33 25.08 -0.18
CA ASP A 121 13.58 26.49 0.13
C ASP A 121 13.09 27.45 -0.97
N VAL A 122 12.87 26.98 -2.20
CA VAL A 122 12.40 27.82 -3.30
C VAL A 122 10.91 27.64 -3.54
N ILE A 123 10.16 28.73 -3.39
CA ILE A 123 8.70 28.77 -3.44
C ILE A 123 8.23 29.51 -4.69
N ILE A 124 7.22 28.94 -5.37
CA ILE A 124 6.44 29.60 -6.41
C ILE A 124 5.13 30.05 -5.79
N GLU A 125 4.88 31.36 -5.80
CA GLU A 125 3.63 31.98 -5.39
C GLU A 125 2.84 32.41 -6.62
N ALA A 126 1.58 32.00 -6.70
CA ALA A 126 0.67 32.40 -7.77
C ALA A 126 -0.57 33.09 -7.20
N ARG A 127 -1.03 34.10 -7.92
CA ARG A 127 -2.20 34.91 -7.54
C ARG A 127 -3.24 34.92 -8.65
N TYR A 128 -4.51 34.80 -8.26
CA TYR A 128 -5.67 35.01 -9.13
C TYR A 128 -6.76 35.75 -8.34
N GLY A 129 -7.08 36.97 -8.76
CA GLY A 129 -7.97 37.89 -8.04
C GLY A 129 -7.46 38.17 -6.62
N THR A 130 -8.20 37.67 -5.62
CA THR A 130 -7.86 37.78 -4.20
C THR A 130 -7.22 36.52 -3.62
N ALA A 131 -7.16 35.43 -4.38
CA ALA A 131 -6.57 34.18 -3.94
C ALA A 131 -5.07 34.17 -4.22
N THR A 132 -4.28 33.82 -3.20
CA THR A 132 -2.84 33.59 -3.31
C THR A 132 -2.55 32.22 -2.73
N MET A 133 -1.79 31.42 -3.46
CA MET A 133 -1.34 30.09 -3.02
C MET A 133 0.12 29.90 -3.39
N THR A 134 0.75 28.91 -2.76
CA THR A 134 2.17 28.61 -2.90
C THR A 134 2.38 27.15 -3.28
N ALA A 135 3.50 26.89 -3.94
CA ALA A 135 4.00 25.55 -4.22
C ALA A 135 5.53 25.55 -4.10
N LEU A 136 6.11 24.37 -3.88
CA LEU A 136 7.56 24.19 -3.99
C LEU A 136 7.95 24.25 -5.47
N ALA A 137 9.10 24.85 -5.78
CA ALA A 137 9.67 24.77 -7.12
C ALA A 137 10.31 23.40 -7.40
N ALA A 138 10.60 22.63 -6.34
CA ALA A 138 11.08 21.27 -6.41
C ALA A 138 9.91 20.33 -6.72
N ASP A 139 9.68 20.10 -8.00
CA ASP A 139 8.65 19.20 -8.51
C ASP A 139 9.29 18.20 -9.48
N ALA A 140 9.04 16.90 -9.25
CA ALA A 140 9.66 15.82 -10.00
C ALA A 140 9.26 15.82 -11.49
N ASP A 141 8.04 16.25 -11.80
CA ASP A 141 7.51 16.18 -13.17
C ASP A 141 7.72 17.48 -13.96
N ARG A 142 7.99 18.60 -13.27
CA ARG A 142 8.22 19.98 -13.79
C ARG A 142 6.97 20.72 -14.27
N ASP A 143 5.76 20.23 -13.98
CA ASP A 143 4.47 20.93 -14.10
C ASP A 143 3.97 21.32 -12.70
N VAL A 144 4.57 22.36 -12.12
CA VAL A 144 4.29 22.79 -10.74
C VAL A 144 2.84 23.24 -10.60
N LYS A 145 2.06 22.49 -9.83
CA LYS A 145 0.67 22.84 -9.52
C LYS A 145 0.62 23.71 -8.28
N VAL A 146 0.10 24.92 -8.44
CA VAL A 146 -0.17 25.86 -7.35
C VAL A 146 -1.65 25.75 -6.97
N ASN A 147 -1.92 24.94 -5.95
CA ASN A 147 -3.28 24.58 -5.52
C ASN A 147 -3.32 24.33 -3.99
N PRO A 148 -4.47 23.96 -3.40
CA PRO A 148 -4.55 23.69 -1.96
C PRO A 148 -3.58 22.59 -1.45
N PHE A 149 -3.25 21.59 -2.27
CA PHE A 149 -2.33 20.49 -1.88
C PHE A 149 -0.89 20.98 -1.79
N SER A 150 -0.40 21.71 -2.81
CA SER A 150 0.95 22.30 -2.77
C SER A 150 1.05 23.39 -1.70
N HIS A 151 -0.02 24.15 -1.49
CA HIS A 151 -0.08 25.19 -0.48
C HIS A 151 0.01 24.61 0.93
N TYR A 152 -0.68 23.49 1.18
CA TYR A 152 -0.60 22.72 2.43
C TYR A 152 0.84 22.32 2.75
N LEU A 153 1.61 21.81 1.77
CA LEU A 153 3.03 21.45 1.99
C LEU A 153 3.84 22.64 2.49
N VAL A 154 3.66 23.82 1.90
CA VAL A 154 4.40 25.02 2.30
C VAL A 154 3.95 25.51 3.69
N THR A 155 2.64 25.59 3.93
CA THR A 155 2.13 26.21 5.16
C THR A 155 2.17 25.30 6.38
N GLU A 156 1.79 24.03 6.22
CA GLU A 156 1.66 23.09 7.32
C GLU A 156 2.95 22.31 7.59
N VAL A 157 3.72 22.00 6.55
CA VAL A 157 4.96 21.25 6.73
C VAL A 157 6.14 22.21 6.93
N LEU A 158 6.44 23.01 5.91
CA LEU A 158 7.67 23.81 5.91
C LEU A 158 7.69 24.91 6.98
N TRP A 159 6.57 25.61 7.19
CA TRP A 159 6.51 26.73 8.12
C TRP A 159 5.97 26.38 9.52
N ARG A 160 5.26 25.26 9.68
CA ARG A 160 4.64 24.88 10.97
C ARG A 160 5.24 23.62 11.59
N ARG A 161 5.49 22.57 10.81
CA ARG A 161 6.06 21.31 11.32
C ARG A 161 7.57 21.42 11.54
N TYR A 162 8.30 21.86 10.52
CA TYR A 162 9.76 21.87 10.56
C TYR A 162 10.30 22.92 11.54
N SER A 163 11.17 22.48 12.44
CA SER A 163 12.03 23.38 13.19
C SER A 163 13.15 23.94 12.29
N THR A 164 13.82 25.00 12.76
CA THR A 164 15.02 25.53 12.07
C THR A 164 16.08 24.45 11.86
N ASN A 165 16.23 23.51 12.80
CA ASN A 165 17.20 22.41 12.69
C ASN A 165 16.80 21.40 11.61
N ASP A 166 15.51 21.06 11.53
CA ASP A 166 14.98 20.11 10.54
C ASP A 166 15.20 20.65 9.13
N PHE A 167 14.84 21.92 8.91
CA PHE A 167 15.07 22.58 7.62
C PHE A 167 16.55 22.66 7.25
N GLN A 168 17.43 22.97 8.21
CA GLN A 168 18.88 22.95 7.97
C GLN A 168 19.39 21.55 7.62
N THR A 169 18.83 20.51 8.23
CA THR A 169 19.17 19.11 7.94
C THR A 169 18.81 18.76 6.49
N VAL A 170 17.61 19.14 6.05
CA VAL A 170 17.18 18.95 4.66
C VAL A 170 18.07 19.73 3.69
N LEU A 171 18.35 21.01 3.95
CA LEU A 171 19.19 21.82 3.06
C LEU A 171 20.63 21.31 2.99
N ALA A 172 21.18 20.82 4.11
CA ALA A 172 22.50 20.19 4.11
C ALA A 172 22.54 18.92 3.23
N CYS A 173 21.43 18.16 3.17
CA CYS A 173 21.29 17.05 2.24
C CYS A 173 21.18 17.54 0.78
N VAL A 174 20.38 18.59 0.53
CA VAL A 174 20.22 19.19 -0.82
C VAL A 174 21.56 19.67 -1.39
N ASP A 175 22.38 20.32 -0.57
CA ASP A 175 23.70 20.84 -0.98
C ASP A 175 24.75 19.72 -1.14
N ASN A 176 24.46 18.49 -0.69
CA ASN A 176 25.36 17.36 -0.78
C ASN A 176 25.03 16.49 -2.01
N ALA A 177 26.01 16.34 -2.91
CA ALA A 177 25.86 15.53 -4.12
C ALA A 177 25.51 14.07 -3.83
N SER A 178 26.01 13.51 -2.71
CA SER A 178 25.88 12.10 -2.34
C SER A 178 24.62 11.80 -1.51
N CYS A 179 23.93 12.82 -1.01
CA CYS A 179 22.71 12.61 -0.24
C CYS A 179 21.52 12.40 -1.20
N LEU A 180 20.93 11.21 -1.17
CA LEU A 180 19.82 10.85 -2.07
C LEU A 180 18.47 11.34 -1.57
N ASN A 181 18.33 11.58 -0.27
CA ASN A 181 17.09 12.08 0.32
C ASN A 181 16.72 13.50 -0.15
N LYS A 182 17.61 14.20 -0.87
CA LYS A 182 17.26 15.46 -1.56
C LYS A 182 16.15 15.31 -2.60
N TYR A 183 15.88 14.09 -3.08
CA TYR A 183 14.77 13.82 -4.03
C TYR A 183 13.42 13.56 -3.35
N VAL A 184 13.39 13.42 -2.02
CA VAL A 184 12.14 13.16 -1.27
C VAL A 184 11.16 14.31 -1.42
N TRP A 185 11.63 15.56 -1.35
CA TRP A 185 10.76 16.73 -1.50
C TRP A 185 10.18 16.88 -2.90
N GLY A 186 10.96 16.63 -3.95
CA GLY A 186 10.45 16.59 -5.32
C GLY A 186 9.39 15.49 -5.51
N THR A 187 9.59 14.33 -4.88
CA THR A 187 8.63 13.22 -4.88
C THR A 187 7.36 13.58 -4.11
N LEU A 188 7.47 14.19 -2.93
CA LEU A 188 6.33 14.60 -2.11
C LEU A 188 5.52 15.70 -2.80
N ALA A 189 6.18 16.70 -3.37
CA ALA A 189 5.53 17.80 -4.09
C ALA A 189 4.68 17.32 -5.28
N ASP A 190 5.18 16.31 -6.00
CA ASP A 190 4.46 15.65 -7.09
C ASP A 190 3.31 14.76 -6.56
N GLN A 191 3.64 13.84 -5.64
CA GLN A 191 2.70 12.80 -5.18
C GLN A 191 1.51 13.36 -4.40
N VAL A 192 1.60 14.51 -3.71
CA VAL A 192 0.39 15.11 -3.09
C VAL A 192 -0.69 15.39 -4.14
N HIS A 193 -0.31 15.55 -5.40
CA HIS A 193 -1.25 15.74 -6.48
C HIS A 193 -1.91 14.45 -6.96
N ASP A 194 -1.42 13.27 -6.61
CA ASP A 194 -2.06 11.99 -6.93
C ASP A 194 -3.29 11.66 -6.06
N PHE A 195 -3.45 12.31 -4.90
CA PHE A 195 -4.57 12.06 -3.99
C PHE A 195 -5.94 12.39 -4.60
N GLU A 196 -6.89 11.47 -4.49
CA GLU A 196 -8.27 11.58 -4.97
C GLU A 196 -9.19 12.12 -3.87
N ILE A 197 -8.88 13.33 -3.39
CA ILE A 197 -9.66 14.05 -2.38
C ILE A 197 -10.40 15.20 -3.04
N ASP A 198 -11.72 15.19 -2.93
CA ASP A 198 -12.55 16.26 -3.46
C ASP A 198 -12.56 17.45 -2.51
N ILE A 199 -12.30 18.64 -3.04
CA ILE A 199 -12.42 19.88 -2.27
C ILE A 199 -13.87 20.36 -2.32
N PRO A 200 -14.49 20.76 -1.19
CA PRO A 200 -15.86 21.28 -1.20
C PRO A 200 -15.99 22.46 -2.16
N GLU A 201 -17.03 22.46 -3.00
CA GLU A 201 -17.18 23.46 -4.06
C GLU A 201 -17.25 24.91 -3.54
N ASN A 202 -17.80 25.08 -2.33
CA ASN A 202 -17.93 26.38 -1.67
C ASN A 202 -16.67 26.80 -0.87
N ALA A 203 -15.64 25.97 -0.81
CA ALA A 203 -14.45 26.24 0.01
C ALA A 203 -13.66 27.46 -0.51
N ASN A 204 -13.14 28.26 0.42
CA ASN A 204 -12.00 29.14 0.14
C ASN A 204 -10.66 28.40 0.34
N VAL A 205 -9.53 29.08 0.14
CA VAL A 205 -8.18 28.47 0.27
C VAL A 205 -7.97 27.86 1.67
N THR A 206 -8.29 28.59 2.73
CA THR A 206 -8.13 28.11 4.12
C THR A 206 -9.00 26.88 4.40
N GLN A 207 -10.26 26.90 3.97
CA GLN A 207 -11.17 25.76 4.13
C GLN A 207 -10.68 24.55 3.34
N ALA A 208 -10.18 24.74 2.12
CA ALA A 208 -9.61 23.66 1.32
C ALA A 208 -8.39 23.02 2.01
N THR A 209 -7.47 23.82 2.55
CA THR A 209 -6.33 23.28 3.33
C THR A 209 -6.78 22.61 4.62
N SER A 210 -7.82 23.10 5.29
CA SER A 210 -8.39 22.43 6.47
C SER A 210 -9.05 21.10 6.12
N THR A 211 -9.73 20.99 4.98
CA THR A 211 -10.26 19.71 4.48
C THR A 211 -9.14 18.69 4.30
N LEU A 212 -8.01 19.10 3.73
CA LEU A 212 -6.83 18.23 3.59
C LEU A 212 -6.21 17.86 4.95
N ALA A 213 -6.10 18.82 5.87
CA ALA A 213 -5.60 18.57 7.23
C ALA A 213 -6.45 17.55 8.00
N ASN A 214 -7.77 17.56 7.78
CA ASN A 214 -8.71 16.67 8.45
C ASN A 214 -8.77 15.26 7.84
N ARG A 215 -8.09 15.04 6.71
CA ARG A 215 -7.97 13.73 6.07
C ARG A 215 -6.72 13.05 6.60
N ALA A 216 -6.90 12.16 7.58
CA ALA A 216 -5.80 11.45 8.22
C ALA A 216 -4.87 10.79 7.20
N ASP A 217 -5.43 10.09 6.21
CA ASP A 217 -4.67 9.41 5.17
C ASP A 217 -3.73 10.34 4.37
N PHE A 218 -4.16 11.58 4.13
CA PHE A 218 -3.32 12.60 3.48
C PHE A 218 -2.31 13.22 4.45
N ALA A 219 -2.78 13.65 5.62
CA ALA A 219 -1.94 14.34 6.60
C ALA A 219 -0.79 13.45 7.11
N SER A 220 -1.08 12.17 7.41
CA SER A 220 -0.08 11.22 7.87
C SER A 220 0.92 10.89 6.76
N TYR A 221 0.49 10.68 5.51
CA TYR A 221 1.40 10.49 4.38
C TYR A 221 2.37 11.67 4.19
N VAL A 222 1.84 12.90 4.25
CA VAL A 222 2.67 14.11 4.13
C VAL A 222 3.64 14.22 5.30
N ALA A 223 3.21 13.94 6.53
CA ALA A 223 4.06 13.96 7.71
C ALA A 223 5.17 12.90 7.63
N ASP A 224 4.83 11.67 7.27
CA ASP A 224 5.78 10.55 7.14
C ASP A 224 6.84 10.84 6.07
N MET A 225 6.43 11.36 4.91
CA MET A 225 7.36 11.77 3.84
C MET A 225 8.24 12.95 4.24
N ALA A 226 7.70 13.90 5.02
CA ALA A 226 8.47 15.01 5.55
C ALA A 226 9.51 14.56 6.58
N ASP A 227 9.18 13.57 7.42
CA ASP A 227 10.12 13.00 8.39
C ASP A 227 11.17 12.15 7.67
N TYR A 228 10.78 11.42 6.62
CA TYR A 228 11.70 10.69 5.75
C TYR A 228 12.77 11.60 5.13
N ALA A 229 12.40 12.82 4.71
CA ALA A 229 13.36 13.79 4.17
C ALA A 229 14.45 14.24 5.19
N LEU A 230 14.26 13.99 6.49
CA LEU A 230 15.24 14.33 7.54
C LEU A 230 16.37 13.31 7.67
N LEU A 231 16.25 12.15 7.02
CA LEU A 231 17.32 11.15 7.05
C LEU A 231 18.58 11.71 6.37
N GLY A 232 19.69 11.69 7.10
CA GLY A 232 20.99 12.18 6.63
C GLY A 232 21.70 11.21 5.69
N GLN A 233 22.87 11.61 5.20
CA GLN A 233 23.70 10.80 4.28
C GLN A 233 24.02 9.41 4.84
N ALA A 234 24.28 9.29 6.14
CA ALA A 234 24.66 8.02 6.75
C ALA A 234 23.58 6.93 6.56
N SER A 235 22.33 7.31 6.29
CA SER A 235 21.19 6.40 6.16
C SER A 235 20.97 5.86 4.74
N SER A 236 21.78 6.20 3.72
CA SER A 236 21.52 5.83 2.31
C SER A 236 22.56 4.90 1.66
N ASP A 237 23.60 4.45 2.39
CA ASP A 237 24.81 3.89 1.77
C ASP A 237 24.80 2.34 1.58
N ARG A 238 23.74 1.60 1.93
CA ARG A 238 23.80 0.12 2.13
C ARG A 238 22.99 -0.79 1.21
N ILE A 239 22.86 -0.53 -0.10
CA ILE A 239 22.51 -1.62 -1.04
C ILE A 239 23.60 -1.78 -2.10
N SER A 240 24.54 -2.70 -1.88
CA SER A 240 25.46 -3.20 -2.90
C SER A 240 24.89 -4.39 -3.69
N ALA A 241 23.58 -4.64 -3.61
CA ALA A 241 22.95 -5.73 -4.35
C ALA A 241 22.78 -5.35 -5.82
N SER A 242 23.45 -6.10 -6.69
CA SER A 242 23.24 -6.10 -8.14
C SER A 242 21.88 -6.73 -8.48
N ALA A 243 20.79 -6.01 -8.17
CA ALA A 243 19.39 -6.43 -8.31
C ALA A 243 18.97 -7.69 -7.53
N ALA A 244 17.76 -7.67 -6.97
CA ALA A 244 17.12 -8.82 -6.31
C ALA A 244 15.65 -8.91 -6.74
N ASP A 245 15.21 -10.14 -7.08
CA ASP A 245 13.84 -10.42 -7.50
C ASP A 245 13.11 -11.24 -6.42
N TYR A 246 11.83 -10.92 -6.21
CA TYR A 246 11.01 -11.50 -5.16
C TYR A 246 9.74 -12.13 -5.72
N ASN A 247 9.21 -13.14 -5.03
CA ASN A 247 7.82 -13.55 -5.16
C ASN A 247 7.00 -12.75 -4.14
N SER A 248 5.91 -12.13 -4.58
CA SER A 248 5.06 -11.30 -3.73
C SER A 248 3.81 -12.04 -3.29
N VAL A 249 3.47 -11.90 -2.02
CA VAL A 249 2.16 -12.24 -1.45
C VAL A 249 1.51 -10.95 -1.00
N PHE A 250 0.26 -10.71 -1.41
CA PHE A 250 -0.40 -9.42 -1.21
C PHE A 250 -1.83 -9.60 -0.72
N LEU A 251 -2.16 -9.01 0.44
CA LEU A 251 -3.51 -8.93 0.95
C LEU A 251 -3.91 -7.47 1.11
N GLY A 252 -4.97 -7.05 0.45
CA GLY A 252 -5.63 -5.79 0.73
C GLY A 252 -6.97 -6.01 1.40
N LEU A 253 -7.12 -5.58 2.67
CA LEU A 253 -8.40 -5.56 3.36
C LEU A 253 -9.02 -4.17 3.24
N GLU A 254 -10.24 -4.11 2.72
CA GLU A 254 -10.88 -2.89 2.26
C GLU A 254 -12.18 -2.62 3.02
N LEU A 255 -12.39 -1.37 3.42
CA LEU A 255 -13.71 -0.84 3.78
C LEU A 255 -13.96 0.40 2.95
N GLY A 256 -15.04 0.41 2.17
CA GLY A 256 -15.34 1.47 1.21
C GLY A 256 -16.82 1.74 1.07
N GLN A 257 -17.16 2.74 0.27
CA GLN A 257 -18.52 3.13 -0.07
C GLN A 257 -18.82 2.79 -1.53
N THR A 258 -19.98 2.21 -1.83
CA THR A 258 -20.40 1.91 -3.19
C THR A 258 -21.60 2.76 -3.63
N PHE A 259 -21.54 3.25 -4.87
CA PHE A 259 -22.62 3.96 -5.57
C PHE A 259 -23.07 3.21 -6.82
N ARG A 260 -22.51 2.01 -7.05
CA ARG A 260 -22.77 1.21 -8.24
C ARG A 260 -24.18 0.64 -8.27
N GLU A 261 -24.74 0.37 -7.09
CA GLU A 261 -25.96 -0.39 -6.91
C GLU A 261 -27.08 0.58 -6.50
N SER A 262 -27.95 0.93 -7.46
CA SER A 262 -28.89 2.05 -7.30
C SER A 262 -29.88 1.88 -6.15
N ASN A 263 -30.18 0.64 -5.75
CA ASN A 263 -31.09 0.32 -4.64
C ASN A 263 -30.46 0.52 -3.26
N VAL A 264 -29.13 0.57 -3.17
CA VAL A 264 -28.37 0.76 -1.92
C VAL A 264 -27.23 1.76 -2.14
N ALA A 265 -27.44 2.77 -2.99
CA ALA A 265 -26.41 3.73 -3.33
C ALA A 265 -25.95 4.47 -2.06
N GLY A 266 -24.63 4.47 -1.83
CA GLY A 266 -24.03 4.98 -0.60
C GLY A 266 -23.66 3.89 0.41
N ALA A 267 -24.18 2.67 0.29
CA ALA A 267 -23.90 1.60 1.25
C ALA A 267 -22.40 1.31 1.42
N GLY A 268 -22.01 0.89 2.62
CA GLY A 268 -20.66 0.42 2.86
C GLY A 268 -20.43 -0.97 2.25
N GLN A 269 -19.17 -1.24 1.95
CA GLN A 269 -18.73 -2.51 1.41
C GLN A 269 -17.41 -2.93 2.05
N TRP A 270 -17.37 -4.18 2.50
CA TRP A 270 -16.12 -4.86 2.79
C TRP A 270 -15.53 -5.37 1.49
N GLY A 271 -14.21 -5.38 1.38
CA GLY A 271 -13.51 -5.94 0.23
C GLY A 271 -12.24 -6.66 0.62
N VAL A 272 -11.86 -7.64 -0.19
CA VAL A 272 -10.58 -8.35 -0.08
C VAL A 272 -9.92 -8.41 -1.44
N ARG A 273 -8.62 -8.10 -1.48
CA ARG A 273 -7.77 -8.14 -2.67
C ARG A 273 -6.64 -9.11 -2.43
N MET A 274 -6.43 -10.03 -3.36
CA MET A 274 -5.45 -11.11 -3.19
C MET A 274 -4.60 -11.24 -4.44
N ALA A 275 -3.29 -11.40 -4.26
CA ALA A 275 -2.39 -11.63 -5.37
C ALA A 275 -2.79 -12.90 -6.14
N GLN A 276 -2.75 -12.82 -7.46
CA GLN A 276 -3.06 -13.92 -8.35
C GLN A 276 -2.05 -14.00 -9.48
N VAL A 277 -1.87 -15.20 -10.02
CA VAL A 277 -1.07 -15.37 -11.23
C VAL A 277 -1.93 -15.05 -12.44
N GLU A 278 -1.53 -14.06 -13.22
CA GLU A 278 -2.21 -13.73 -14.47
C GLU A 278 -1.65 -14.54 -15.63
N ARG A 279 -2.56 -15.13 -16.39
CA ARG A 279 -2.23 -15.83 -17.62
C ARG A 279 -2.35 -14.86 -18.78
N LEU A 280 -1.25 -14.69 -19.51
CA LEU A 280 -1.18 -13.75 -20.62
C LEU A 280 -1.56 -14.38 -21.97
N THR A 281 -1.53 -15.72 -22.07
CA THR A 281 -1.94 -16.46 -23.26
C THR A 281 -2.82 -17.66 -22.91
N GLU A 282 -3.86 -17.94 -23.70
CA GLU A 282 -4.79 -19.05 -23.42
C GLU A 282 -4.11 -20.43 -23.35
N ASP A 283 -3.01 -20.58 -24.07
CA ASP A 283 -2.20 -21.81 -24.17
C ASP A 283 -1.15 -21.95 -23.05
N ASN A 284 -1.22 -21.14 -21.99
CA ASN A 284 -0.31 -21.16 -20.84
C ASN A 284 1.17 -20.93 -21.20
N ARG A 285 1.50 -20.36 -22.38
CA ARG A 285 2.89 -20.06 -22.74
C ARG A 285 3.51 -18.93 -21.91
N ALA A 286 2.69 -18.05 -21.35
CA ALA A 286 3.19 -16.94 -20.58
C ALA A 286 2.26 -16.50 -19.43
N PHE A 287 2.90 -16.00 -18.39
CA PHE A 287 2.28 -15.59 -17.14
C PHE A 287 2.90 -14.30 -16.63
N LEU A 288 2.11 -13.51 -15.93
CA LEU A 288 2.57 -12.45 -15.05
C LEU A 288 2.42 -12.94 -13.60
N TYR A 289 3.54 -12.99 -12.90
CA TYR A 289 3.60 -13.43 -11.51
C TYR A 289 3.65 -12.22 -10.58
N PRO A 290 2.96 -12.26 -9.42
CA PRO A 290 3.15 -11.28 -8.36
C PRO A 290 4.62 -11.16 -7.96
N ALA A 291 5.20 -9.96 -8.14
CA ALA A 291 6.63 -9.76 -7.96
C ALA A 291 7.00 -8.36 -7.47
N LEU A 292 8.17 -8.27 -6.84
CA LEU A 292 8.92 -7.05 -6.62
C LEU A 292 10.30 -7.25 -7.24
N THR A 293 10.80 -6.22 -7.91
CA THR A 293 12.21 -6.10 -8.28
C THR A 293 12.81 -4.93 -7.52
N LEU A 294 13.89 -5.22 -6.80
CA LEU A 294 14.72 -4.26 -6.08
C LEU A 294 16.02 -4.09 -6.87
N THR A 295 16.30 -2.91 -7.40
CA THR A 295 17.54 -2.65 -8.15
C THR A 295 18.32 -1.52 -7.50
N SER A 296 19.57 -1.77 -7.11
CA SER A 296 20.51 -0.70 -6.74
C SER A 296 21.36 -0.32 -7.94
N PHE A 297 21.50 0.97 -8.20
CA PHE A 297 22.35 1.50 -9.24
C PHE A 297 23.65 2.04 -8.63
N ASP A 298 24.71 1.26 -8.57
CA ASP A 298 26.03 1.77 -8.13
C ASP A 298 26.78 2.58 -9.21
N ALA A 299 26.15 2.77 -10.38
CA ALA A 299 26.76 3.52 -11.47
C ALA A 299 26.84 5.02 -11.11
N PHE A 300 28.04 5.59 -11.19
CA PHE A 300 28.34 7.01 -10.94
C PHE A 300 28.45 7.47 -9.47
N ASN A 301 28.75 6.59 -8.51
CA ASN A 301 28.92 6.97 -7.09
C ASN A 301 27.61 7.48 -6.44
N LEU A 302 26.45 7.03 -6.94
CA LEU A 302 25.12 7.40 -6.48
C LEU A 302 24.30 6.14 -6.17
N ASN A 303 24.15 5.74 -4.91
CA ASN A 303 23.47 4.49 -4.52
C ASN A 303 21.92 4.57 -4.63
N ILE A 304 21.36 4.72 -5.83
CA ILE A 304 19.90 4.81 -5.99
C ILE A 304 19.29 3.41 -5.95
N THR A 305 18.42 3.17 -4.96
CA THR A 305 17.56 1.99 -4.94
C THR A 305 16.25 2.29 -5.65
N SER A 306 15.91 1.48 -6.65
CA SER A 306 14.65 1.51 -7.38
C SER A 306 13.80 0.31 -7.03
N LEU A 307 12.51 0.56 -6.77
CA LEU A 307 11.50 -0.44 -6.48
C LEU A 307 10.46 -0.45 -7.59
N ALA A 308 10.15 -1.63 -8.10
CA ALA A 308 9.04 -1.84 -9.03
C ALA A 308 8.22 -3.05 -8.57
N THR A 309 6.95 -2.81 -8.21
CA THR A 309 5.99 -3.87 -7.94
C THR A 309 5.05 -4.04 -9.12
N ASP A 310 4.74 -5.29 -9.44
CA ASP A 310 3.66 -5.64 -10.34
C ASP A 310 2.93 -6.87 -9.80
N ILE A 311 1.74 -6.64 -9.27
CA ILE A 311 0.98 -7.63 -8.51
C ILE A 311 -0.43 -7.70 -9.11
N PRO A 312 -0.69 -8.66 -10.03
CA PRO A 312 -2.05 -8.95 -10.44
C PRO A 312 -2.86 -9.40 -9.22
N TYR A 313 -4.10 -8.94 -9.11
CA TYR A 313 -4.98 -9.30 -8.01
C TYR A 313 -6.42 -9.51 -8.45
N ASP A 314 -7.07 -10.47 -7.79
CA ASP A 314 -8.52 -10.63 -7.82
C ASP A 314 -9.13 -9.92 -6.61
N ARG A 315 -10.37 -9.44 -6.77
CA ARG A 315 -11.12 -8.70 -5.74
C ARG A 315 -12.49 -9.34 -5.52
N GLN A 316 -12.84 -9.52 -4.26
CA GLN A 316 -14.19 -9.86 -3.82
C GLN A 316 -14.70 -8.76 -2.87
N THR A 317 -16.00 -8.51 -2.86
CA THR A 317 -16.62 -7.51 -1.98
C THR A 317 -17.95 -7.99 -1.42
N GLN A 318 -18.24 -7.63 -0.19
CA GLN A 318 -19.54 -7.80 0.46
C GLN A 318 -20.15 -6.41 0.71
N ILE A 319 -21.24 -6.11 0.01
CA ILE A 319 -21.98 -4.88 0.24
C ILE A 319 -22.94 -5.12 1.42
N HIS A 320 -23.01 -4.11 2.29
CA HIS A 320 -23.86 -4.10 3.45
C HIS A 320 -24.52 -2.74 3.54
N GLY A 321 -25.83 -2.69 3.37
CA GLY A 321 -26.59 -1.46 3.51
C GLY A 321 -28.06 -1.69 3.74
N PHE A 322 -28.77 -0.59 3.95
CA PHE A 322 -30.22 -0.57 4.09
C PHE A 322 -30.88 -0.01 2.83
N PHE A 323 -32.04 -0.55 2.48
CA PHE A 323 -32.87 0.01 1.42
C PHE A 323 -34.32 0.08 1.85
N GLU A 324 -35.03 1.09 1.36
CA GLU A 324 -36.47 1.21 1.59
C GLU A 324 -37.24 0.41 0.53
N ARG A 325 -37.91 -0.67 0.94
CA ARG A 325 -38.79 -1.43 0.04
C ARG A 325 -40.16 -0.75 -0.04
N ASN A 326 -40.63 -0.49 -1.27
CA ASN A 326 -42.00 -0.06 -1.58
C ASN A 326 -42.49 1.21 -0.85
N ASN A 327 -41.61 2.15 -0.52
CA ASN A 327 -41.95 3.36 0.26
C ASN A 327 -42.67 3.03 1.59
N SER A 328 -42.31 1.91 2.23
CA SER A 328 -42.96 1.44 3.45
C SER A 328 -42.52 2.20 4.71
N GLY A 329 -41.49 3.05 4.62
CA GLY A 329 -40.84 3.70 5.75
C GLY A 329 -40.01 2.76 6.63
N ILE A 330 -39.85 1.49 6.25
CA ILE A 330 -39.10 0.48 7.01
C ILE A 330 -37.86 0.10 6.19
N PRO A 331 -36.64 0.46 6.65
CA PRO A 331 -35.41 0.02 6.01
C PRO A 331 -35.22 -1.49 6.16
N GLU A 332 -34.95 -2.18 5.06
CA GLU A 332 -34.54 -3.60 5.07
C GLU A 332 -33.03 -3.69 4.86
N GLN A 333 -32.38 -4.53 5.65
CA GLN A 333 -30.97 -4.82 5.50
C GLN A 333 -30.73 -5.72 4.28
N LEU A 334 -29.69 -5.41 3.50
CA LEU A 334 -29.28 -6.19 2.35
C LEU A 334 -27.79 -6.53 2.41
N PHE A 335 -27.50 -7.78 2.08
CA PHE A 335 -26.16 -8.31 1.89
C PHE A 335 -26.08 -8.94 0.51
N PHE A 336 -25.11 -8.52 -0.30
CA PHE A 336 -24.80 -9.20 -1.54
C PHE A 336 -23.32 -9.12 -1.86
N GLU A 337 -22.83 -10.20 -2.45
CA GLU A 337 -21.46 -10.38 -2.83
C GLU A 337 -21.24 -9.93 -4.28
N ARG A 338 -20.02 -9.48 -4.56
CA ARG A 338 -19.48 -9.31 -5.92
C ARG A 338 -18.08 -9.91 -5.97
N GLY A 339 -17.89 -10.92 -6.80
CA GLY A 339 -16.61 -11.60 -7.01
C GLY A 339 -15.98 -11.28 -8.35
N THR A 340 -15.20 -12.24 -8.86
CA THR A 340 -14.43 -12.14 -10.10
C THR A 340 -15.30 -12.09 -11.36
N GLU A 341 -16.55 -12.53 -11.29
CA GLU A 341 -17.54 -12.34 -12.34
C GLU A 341 -17.91 -10.86 -12.52
N THR A 342 -17.81 -10.09 -11.45
CA THR A 342 -18.07 -8.64 -11.44
C THR A 342 -16.79 -7.84 -11.67
N TRP A 343 -15.68 -8.28 -11.06
CA TRP A 343 -14.40 -7.59 -11.08
C TRP A 343 -13.40 -8.36 -11.92
N GLU A 344 -13.11 -7.87 -13.12
CA GLU A 344 -11.96 -8.38 -13.88
C GLU A 344 -10.68 -8.17 -13.07
N ARG A 345 -9.75 -9.12 -13.23
CA ARG A 345 -8.42 -9.04 -12.61
C ARG A 345 -7.79 -7.69 -12.90
N ASN A 346 -7.27 -7.10 -11.84
CA ASN A 346 -6.64 -5.79 -11.87
C ASN A 346 -5.17 -5.92 -11.43
N SER A 347 -4.39 -4.85 -11.52
CA SER A 347 -3.00 -4.86 -11.08
C SER A 347 -2.71 -3.79 -10.03
N HIS A 348 -1.93 -4.18 -9.02
CA HIS A 348 -1.29 -3.32 -8.05
C HIS A 348 0.16 -3.12 -8.51
N SER A 349 0.37 -2.02 -9.23
CA SER A 349 1.68 -1.67 -9.79
C SER A 349 2.00 -0.23 -9.43
N SER A 350 3.24 0.03 -9.04
CA SER A 350 3.72 1.34 -8.64
C SER A 350 4.87 1.81 -9.52
N ALA A 351 4.98 3.13 -9.69
CA ALA A 351 6.04 3.72 -10.48
C ALA A 351 7.43 3.48 -9.84
N PRO A 352 8.49 3.28 -10.63
CA PRO A 352 9.85 3.33 -10.11
C PRO A 352 10.09 4.68 -9.42
N GLY A 353 10.62 4.63 -8.21
CA GLY A 353 10.87 5.82 -7.40
C GLY A 353 12.12 5.63 -6.54
N ALA A 354 12.65 6.75 -6.03
CA ALA A 354 13.76 6.71 -5.10
C ALA A 354 13.33 6.05 -3.78
N ALA A 355 14.16 5.12 -3.30
CA ALA A 355 14.02 4.50 -2.00
C ALA A 355 15.34 4.57 -1.24
N THR A 356 15.25 4.60 0.08
CA THR A 356 16.40 4.64 0.99
C THR A 356 16.37 3.41 1.86
N LEU A 357 17.50 2.71 1.94
CA LEU A 357 17.70 1.63 2.90
C LEU A 357 18.50 2.13 4.10
N THR A 358 17.88 2.18 5.27
CA THR A 358 18.54 2.61 6.50
C THR A 358 19.71 1.69 6.85
N THR A 359 20.71 2.25 7.53
CA THR A 359 21.96 1.53 7.83
C THR A 359 21.95 0.77 9.14
N GLU A 360 21.06 1.14 10.05
CA GLU A 360 20.88 0.48 11.35
C GLU A 360 20.19 -0.86 11.17
N THR A 361 20.65 -1.88 11.90
CA THR A 361 20.06 -3.22 11.84
C THR A 361 18.93 -3.32 12.87
N PRO A 362 17.74 -3.82 12.50
CA PRO A 362 17.36 -4.26 11.16
C PRO A 362 17.08 -3.10 10.19
N ALA A 363 17.59 -3.24 8.96
CA ALA A 363 17.49 -2.21 7.95
C ALA A 363 16.04 -2.02 7.44
N ARG A 364 15.72 -0.79 7.05
CA ARG A 364 14.39 -0.35 6.64
C ARG A 364 14.42 0.26 5.26
N LEU A 365 13.52 -0.20 4.42
CA LEU A 365 13.34 0.31 3.07
C LEU A 365 12.21 1.33 3.07
N LEU A 366 12.58 2.58 2.85
CA LEU A 366 11.69 3.74 2.94
C LEU A 366 11.47 4.35 1.56
N ALA A 367 10.21 4.62 1.19
CA ALA A 367 9.89 5.25 -0.09
C ALA A 367 8.49 5.88 -0.13
N GLY A 368 8.34 6.99 -0.86
CA GLY A 368 7.03 7.47 -1.30
C GLY A 368 6.60 6.74 -2.56
N ARG A 369 5.44 6.08 -2.54
CA ARG A 369 4.94 5.24 -3.65
C ARG A 369 3.64 5.79 -4.20
N ALA A 370 3.63 6.06 -5.50
CA ALA A 370 2.41 6.33 -6.26
C ALA A 370 2.04 5.10 -7.09
N LEU A 371 0.75 4.76 -7.06
CA LEU A 371 0.20 3.62 -7.80
C LEU A 371 -0.30 4.07 -9.16
N TYR A 372 -0.03 3.25 -10.17
CA TYR A 372 -0.55 3.51 -11.50
C TYR A 372 -2.06 3.38 -11.53
N GLN A 373 -2.70 4.21 -12.33
CA GLN A 373 -4.08 4.02 -12.75
C GLN A 373 -4.19 2.76 -13.60
N THR A 374 -5.29 2.04 -13.43
CA THR A 374 -5.60 0.86 -14.23
C THR A 374 -7.02 0.92 -14.77
N ILE A 375 -7.24 0.22 -15.87
CA ILE A 375 -8.52 0.18 -16.56
C ILE A 375 -8.93 -1.28 -16.68
N THR A 376 -10.10 -1.62 -16.16
CA THR A 376 -10.72 -2.92 -16.38
C THR A 376 -11.94 -2.78 -17.27
N LYS A 377 -12.36 -3.86 -17.91
CA LYS A 377 -13.56 -3.93 -18.75
C LYS A 377 -13.53 -2.97 -19.95
N ARG A 378 -12.33 -2.64 -20.45
CA ARG A 378 -12.10 -1.65 -21.53
C ARG A 378 -12.93 -1.90 -22.80
N ASN A 379 -13.15 -3.16 -23.14
CA ASN A 379 -13.90 -3.56 -24.34
C ASN A 379 -15.38 -3.84 -24.06
N SER A 380 -15.92 -3.35 -22.95
CA SER A 380 -17.31 -3.55 -22.54
C SER A 380 -18.05 -2.21 -22.38
N SER A 381 -19.37 -2.26 -22.18
CA SER A 381 -20.17 -1.09 -21.84
C SER A 381 -19.98 -0.59 -20.40
N LEU A 382 -19.19 -1.28 -19.59
CA LEU A 382 -18.96 -0.98 -18.16
C LEU A 382 -17.47 -0.82 -17.87
N ILE A 383 -16.83 0.12 -18.57
CA ILE A 383 -15.40 0.43 -18.41
C ILE A 383 -15.19 1.05 -17.02
N ASN A 384 -14.28 0.47 -16.23
CA ASN A 384 -13.95 0.97 -14.90
C ASN A 384 -12.51 1.48 -14.87
N GLY A 385 -12.33 2.70 -14.40
CA GLY A 385 -11.04 3.28 -14.05
C GLY A 385 -10.77 3.13 -12.56
N TRP A 386 -9.55 2.76 -12.21
CA TRP A 386 -9.09 2.62 -10.84
C TRP A 386 -7.96 3.60 -10.57
N THR A 387 -8.13 4.40 -9.54
CA THR A 387 -7.17 5.40 -9.09
C THR A 387 -6.95 5.22 -7.60
N ARG A 388 -5.71 5.35 -7.16
CA ARG A 388 -5.27 5.01 -5.80
C ARG A 388 -4.36 6.11 -5.29
N ASN A 389 -4.57 6.47 -4.02
CA ASN A 389 -3.75 7.47 -3.37
C ASN A 389 -2.33 6.92 -3.18
N PRO A 390 -1.31 7.80 -3.17
CA PRO A 390 0.02 7.44 -2.72
C PRO A 390 0.02 6.85 -1.32
N TYR A 391 1.09 6.12 -1.01
CA TYR A 391 1.37 5.62 0.32
C TYR A 391 2.85 5.77 0.66
N TYR A 392 3.13 5.88 1.96
CA TYR A 392 4.49 5.81 2.47
C TYR A 392 4.83 4.36 2.74
N LEU A 393 5.83 3.85 2.02
CA LEU A 393 6.41 2.55 2.25
C LEU A 393 7.45 2.69 3.36
N ASP A 394 7.22 1.99 4.46
CA ASP A 394 8.25 1.70 5.44
C ASP A 394 8.28 0.19 5.66
N ALA A 395 9.21 -0.48 5.00
CA ALA A 395 9.31 -1.93 5.00
C ALA A 395 10.49 -2.40 5.83
N PHE A 396 10.28 -3.47 6.59
CA PHE A 396 11.37 -4.23 7.18
C PHE A 396 12.13 -4.98 6.09
N THR A 397 13.45 -5.02 6.22
CA THR A 397 14.31 -5.88 5.40
C THR A 397 15.19 -6.73 6.31
N SER A 398 15.37 -8.00 5.94
CA SER A 398 16.36 -8.86 6.60
C SER A 398 17.78 -8.40 6.29
N GLU A 399 18.76 -8.81 7.09
CA GLU A 399 20.15 -8.68 6.66
C GLU A 399 20.43 -9.61 5.46
N PRO A 400 21.04 -9.12 4.36
CA PRO A 400 21.45 -9.97 3.27
C PRO A 400 22.51 -10.99 3.71
N VAL A 401 22.50 -12.19 3.11
CA VAL A 401 23.49 -13.23 3.43
C VAL A 401 24.91 -12.87 2.98
N ASN A 402 25.06 -11.97 2.01
CA ASN A 402 26.32 -11.37 1.57
C ASN A 402 26.08 -10.12 0.70
N ASP A 403 27.16 -9.38 0.41
CA ASP A 403 27.14 -8.12 -0.36
C ASP A 403 26.61 -8.24 -1.80
N GLN A 404 26.51 -9.45 -2.35
CA GLN A 404 26.00 -9.73 -3.71
C GLN A 404 24.54 -10.16 -3.73
N SER A 405 23.94 -10.39 -2.55
CA SER A 405 22.54 -10.79 -2.40
C SER A 405 21.70 -9.62 -1.89
N GLY A 406 20.43 -9.55 -2.30
CA GLY A 406 19.45 -8.70 -1.62
C GLY A 406 18.99 -9.33 -0.29
N PRO A 407 18.21 -8.58 0.53
CA PRO A 407 17.54 -9.15 1.70
C PRO A 407 16.64 -10.31 1.28
N ASP A 408 16.52 -11.35 2.11
CA ASP A 408 15.70 -12.52 1.82
C ASP A 408 14.19 -12.23 1.89
N ARG A 409 13.82 -11.15 2.57
CA ARG A 409 12.44 -10.66 2.67
C ARG A 409 12.36 -9.14 2.78
N VAL A 410 11.28 -8.61 2.22
CA VAL A 410 10.82 -7.24 2.42
C VAL A 410 9.37 -7.32 2.89
N LEU A 411 9.10 -6.84 4.11
CA LEU A 411 7.80 -7.00 4.77
C LEU A 411 7.22 -5.64 5.16
N THR A 412 5.97 -5.39 4.78
CA THR A 412 5.30 -4.13 5.13
C THR A 412 3.79 -4.31 5.22
N ASN A 413 3.15 -3.39 5.94
CA ASN A 413 1.74 -3.08 5.80
C ASN A 413 1.57 -1.56 5.73
N TYR A 414 0.72 -1.07 4.82
CA TYR A 414 0.48 0.36 4.63
C TYR A 414 -1.00 0.64 4.35
N PHE A 415 -1.41 1.89 4.54
CA PHE A 415 -2.75 2.38 4.21
C PHE A 415 -2.77 3.11 2.88
N THR A 416 -3.81 2.90 2.09
CA THR A 416 -4.06 3.68 0.88
C THR A 416 -5.56 3.83 0.61
N GLY A 417 -5.96 5.02 0.17
CA GLY A 417 -7.31 5.31 -0.32
C GLY A 417 -7.42 5.24 -1.85
N GLY A 418 -8.59 5.51 -2.39
CA GLY A 418 -8.77 5.69 -3.83
C GLY A 418 -10.22 5.60 -4.29
N LYS A 419 -10.41 5.53 -5.60
CA LYS A 419 -11.72 5.50 -6.25
C LYS A 419 -11.77 4.47 -7.37
N ALA A 420 -12.94 3.84 -7.52
CA ALA A 420 -13.36 3.22 -8.76
C ALA A 420 -14.31 4.19 -9.48
N ILE A 421 -14.12 4.39 -10.78
CA ILE A 421 -14.79 5.43 -11.57
C ILE A 421 -15.32 4.82 -12.87
N ALA A 422 -16.54 5.20 -13.26
CA ALA A 422 -17.06 4.85 -14.57
C ALA A 422 -16.31 5.64 -15.64
N LEU A 423 -15.86 4.97 -16.70
CA LEU A 423 -15.21 5.62 -17.84
C LEU A 423 -16.06 5.49 -19.09
N GLU A 424 -15.94 6.48 -19.96
CA GLU A 424 -16.53 6.47 -21.30
C GLU A 424 -15.44 6.69 -22.35
N ASP A 425 -15.46 5.87 -23.40
CA ASP A 425 -14.62 6.08 -24.58
C ASP A 425 -15.25 7.17 -25.48
N ASP A 426 -14.59 8.32 -25.55
CA ASP A 426 -14.90 9.42 -26.45
C ASP A 426 -13.71 9.60 -27.41
N ASN A 427 -13.85 9.07 -28.63
CA ASN A 427 -12.86 9.16 -29.70
C ASN A 427 -11.46 8.64 -29.32
N GLY A 428 -11.39 7.54 -28.56
CA GLY A 428 -10.16 6.91 -28.12
C GLY A 428 -9.55 7.51 -26.85
N LYS A 429 -10.21 8.52 -26.25
CA LYS A 429 -9.91 9.07 -24.93
C LYS A 429 -10.89 8.53 -23.91
N LEU A 430 -10.42 8.18 -22.72
CA LEU A 430 -11.27 7.69 -21.64
C LEU A 430 -11.61 8.84 -20.68
N LYS A 431 -12.85 9.27 -20.73
CA LYS A 431 -13.37 10.36 -19.91
C LYS A 431 -13.97 9.83 -18.61
N ARG A 432 -13.71 10.54 -17.52
CA ARG A 432 -14.29 10.23 -16.21
C ARG A 432 -15.79 10.55 -16.22
N ARG A 433 -16.60 9.63 -15.69
CA ARG A 433 -18.03 9.80 -15.43
C ARG A 433 -18.26 9.81 -13.91
N ASN A 434 -19.21 9.02 -13.43
CA ASN A 434 -19.54 8.97 -12.01
C ASN A 434 -18.51 8.16 -11.23
N THR A 435 -18.23 8.59 -9.99
CA THR A 435 -17.59 7.72 -9.00
C THR A 435 -18.48 6.51 -8.77
N LEU A 436 -17.92 5.32 -8.97
CA LEU A 436 -18.59 4.06 -8.66
C LEU A 436 -18.39 3.70 -7.20
N GLU A 437 -17.18 3.90 -6.68
CA GLU A 437 -16.81 3.51 -5.32
C GLU A 437 -15.72 4.44 -4.76
N ASN A 438 -15.79 4.73 -3.47
CA ASN A 438 -14.65 5.19 -2.67
C ASN A 438 -14.13 4.01 -1.87
N HIS A 439 -12.82 3.80 -1.82
CA HIS A 439 -12.27 2.66 -1.09
C HIS A 439 -11.06 3.03 -0.23
N TYR A 440 -10.96 2.39 0.92
CA TYR A 440 -9.84 2.53 1.85
C TYR A 440 -9.29 1.15 2.18
N LEU A 441 -7.98 0.99 2.09
CA LEU A 441 -7.30 -0.30 2.09
C LEU A 441 -6.17 -0.32 3.12
N SER A 442 -6.15 -1.33 3.98
CA SER A 442 -4.94 -1.74 4.69
C SER A 442 -4.31 -2.89 3.91
N ALA A 443 -3.10 -2.69 3.39
CA ALA A 443 -2.46 -3.57 2.43
C ALA A 443 -1.18 -4.18 3.00
N PHE A 444 -1.12 -5.51 3.10
CA PHE A 444 0.07 -6.28 3.40
C PHE A 444 0.82 -6.62 2.11
N GLU A 445 2.10 -6.30 2.06
CA GLU A 445 3.02 -6.70 1.00
C GLU A 445 4.19 -7.49 1.60
N LEU A 446 4.24 -8.78 1.28
CA LEU A 446 5.28 -9.70 1.73
C LEU A 446 6.05 -10.18 0.50
N HIS A 447 7.25 -9.66 0.33
CA HIS A 447 8.13 -10.02 -0.78
C HIS A 447 9.19 -10.99 -0.26
N LEU A 448 9.21 -12.21 -0.80
CA LEU A 448 10.14 -13.27 -0.41
C LEU A 448 11.10 -13.56 -1.57
N GLN A 449 12.41 -13.46 -1.30
CA GLN A 449 13.45 -13.51 -2.32
C GLN A 449 13.38 -14.82 -3.10
N ARG A 450 13.47 -14.73 -4.43
CA ARG A 450 13.52 -15.91 -5.29
C ARG A 450 14.84 -16.65 -5.08
N ALA A 451 14.75 -17.97 -5.02
CA ALA A 451 15.90 -18.86 -4.94
C ALA A 451 15.97 -19.75 -6.18
N GLU A 452 17.10 -19.76 -6.88
CA GLU A 452 17.30 -20.73 -7.96
C GLU A 452 17.31 -22.16 -7.40
N ALA A 453 16.60 -23.07 -8.08
CA ALA A 453 16.54 -24.49 -7.72
C ALA A 453 16.01 -24.77 -6.31
N PHE A 454 15.01 -24.01 -5.85
CA PHE A 454 14.33 -24.22 -4.57
C PHE A 454 13.85 -25.67 -4.37
N GLN A 455 14.20 -26.29 -3.24
CA GLN A 455 13.87 -27.68 -2.90
C GLN A 455 12.90 -27.75 -1.72
N ILE A 456 11.68 -28.25 -1.98
CA ILE A 456 10.68 -28.46 -0.92
C ILE A 456 11.05 -29.58 0.05
N SER A 457 11.94 -30.50 -0.33
CA SER A 457 12.39 -31.60 0.53
C SER A 457 13.09 -31.13 1.80
N ASP A 458 13.66 -29.93 1.81
CA ASP A 458 14.39 -29.37 2.94
C ASP A 458 13.45 -28.96 4.10
N MET A 459 12.15 -28.86 3.81
CA MET A 459 11.10 -28.62 4.80
C MET A 459 10.51 -29.92 5.38
N ALA A 460 10.90 -31.09 4.84
CA ALA A 460 10.35 -32.37 5.31
C ALA A 460 10.72 -32.64 6.77
N GLY A 461 9.74 -33.06 7.58
CA GLY A 461 9.91 -33.30 9.01
C GLY A 461 10.08 -32.03 9.86
N GLN A 462 9.96 -30.83 9.26
CA GLN A 462 10.01 -29.56 9.98
C GLN A 462 8.60 -29.15 10.46
N ALA A 463 8.57 -28.22 11.41
CA ALA A 463 7.35 -27.58 11.87
C ALA A 463 7.45 -26.05 11.75
N TYR A 464 6.29 -25.42 11.64
CA TYR A 464 6.12 -23.99 11.47
C TYR A 464 5.05 -23.49 12.44
N ASN A 465 5.27 -22.31 13.02
CA ASN A 465 4.20 -21.54 13.64
C ASN A 465 3.45 -20.77 12.56
N VAL A 466 2.15 -20.62 12.72
CA VAL A 466 1.28 -19.94 11.74
C VAL A 466 0.50 -18.80 12.40
N ALA A 467 0.22 -17.77 11.61
CA ALA A 467 -0.72 -16.70 11.92
C ALA A 467 -1.44 -16.32 10.62
N TYR A 468 -2.76 -16.15 10.65
CA TYR A 468 -3.53 -15.75 9.47
C TYR A 468 -4.70 -14.84 9.80
N LEU A 469 -5.12 -14.11 8.78
CA LEU A 469 -6.38 -13.38 8.70
C LEU A 469 -7.07 -13.73 7.39
N SER A 470 -8.35 -14.03 7.46
CA SER A 470 -9.17 -14.41 6.32
C SER A 470 -10.58 -13.85 6.45
N THR A 471 -11.27 -13.74 5.32
CA THR A 471 -12.66 -13.30 5.27
C THR A 471 -13.50 -14.19 4.37
N ARG A 472 -14.76 -14.37 4.75
CA ARG A 472 -15.77 -15.07 3.96
C ARG A 472 -16.91 -14.10 3.65
N PHE A 473 -17.19 -13.95 2.37
CA PHE A 473 -18.33 -13.21 1.84
C PHE A 473 -19.37 -14.20 1.30
N ALA A 474 -20.64 -13.79 1.35
CA ALA A 474 -21.75 -14.61 0.88
C ALA A 474 -23.00 -13.75 0.62
N ASP A 475 -23.77 -14.12 -0.40
CA ASP A 475 -25.07 -13.53 -0.65
C ASP A 475 -26.04 -13.77 0.52
N GLY A 476 -26.73 -12.71 0.95
CA GLY A 476 -27.73 -12.78 2.02
C GLY A 476 -27.16 -12.98 3.43
N ALA A 477 -25.84 -13.00 3.60
CA ALA A 477 -25.17 -13.16 4.88
C ALA A 477 -24.13 -12.03 5.12
N PRO A 478 -23.88 -11.65 6.38
CA PRO A 478 -22.86 -10.68 6.71
C PRO A 478 -21.45 -11.23 6.46
N ALA A 479 -20.51 -10.31 6.21
CA ALA A 479 -19.09 -10.65 6.17
C ALA A 479 -18.65 -11.33 7.47
N THR A 480 -17.83 -12.36 7.33
CA THR A 480 -17.17 -13.05 8.44
C THR A 480 -15.67 -12.83 8.34
N PHE A 481 -15.03 -12.55 9.46
CA PHE A 481 -13.59 -12.39 9.59
C PHE A 481 -13.06 -13.45 10.52
N GLU A 482 -11.99 -14.12 10.14
CA GLU A 482 -11.40 -15.18 10.93
C GLU A 482 -9.90 -14.95 11.02
N THR A 483 -9.40 -14.94 12.25
CA THR A 483 -7.97 -15.04 12.52
C THR A 483 -7.65 -16.38 13.14
N GLY A 484 -6.44 -16.85 12.94
CA GLY A 484 -5.97 -18.02 13.65
C GLY A 484 -4.46 -18.06 13.78
N HIS A 485 -4.01 -18.78 14.81
CA HIS A 485 -2.61 -18.97 15.09
C HIS A 485 -2.38 -20.38 15.64
N GLY A 486 -1.17 -20.91 15.48
CA GLY A 486 -0.88 -22.26 15.98
C GLY A 486 0.32 -22.90 15.30
N ARG A 487 0.24 -24.21 15.05
CA ARG A 487 1.33 -25.00 14.47
C ARG A 487 0.92 -25.71 13.20
N TRP A 488 1.91 -25.88 12.34
CA TRP A 488 1.82 -26.64 11.11
C TRP A 488 3.05 -27.54 10.96
N ALA A 489 2.84 -28.86 11.02
CA ALA A 489 3.91 -29.84 10.98
C ALA A 489 3.90 -30.59 9.65
N PHE A 490 5.07 -30.73 9.03
CA PHE A 490 5.24 -31.48 7.78
C PHE A 490 5.74 -32.89 8.01
N GLY A 491 5.15 -33.83 7.26
CA GLY A 491 5.62 -35.19 7.15
C GLY A 491 6.80 -35.33 6.18
N SER A 492 6.91 -36.51 5.57
CA SER A 492 7.90 -36.76 4.51
C SER A 492 7.47 -36.13 3.19
N ALA A 493 8.46 -35.68 2.41
CA ALA A 493 8.24 -35.25 1.02
C ALA A 493 7.94 -36.44 0.12
N ASN A 494 7.04 -36.23 -0.85
CA ASN A 494 6.79 -37.13 -1.95
C ASN A 494 6.93 -36.34 -3.26
N ASP A 495 8.03 -36.54 -3.98
CA ASP A 495 8.43 -35.72 -5.12
C ASP A 495 8.45 -34.22 -4.81
N GLN A 496 7.45 -33.48 -5.30
CA GLN A 496 7.32 -32.02 -5.16
C GLN A 496 6.21 -31.63 -4.20
N THR A 497 5.66 -32.58 -3.43
CA THR A 497 4.62 -32.32 -2.44
C THR A 497 5.07 -32.67 -1.03
N LEU A 498 4.47 -31.98 -0.06
CA LEU A 498 4.59 -32.25 1.37
C LEU A 498 3.21 -32.37 1.98
N ASN A 499 3.00 -33.44 2.73
CA ASN A 499 1.80 -33.57 3.55
C ASN A 499 2.00 -32.79 4.85
N GLY A 500 1.01 -31.99 5.23
CA GLY A 500 1.08 -31.19 6.44
C GLY A 500 -0.19 -31.30 7.29
N THR A 501 -0.01 -31.22 8.61
CA THR A 501 -1.09 -31.19 9.59
C THR A 501 -1.02 -29.90 10.37
N ALA A 502 -2.09 -29.12 10.31
CA ALA A 502 -2.22 -27.84 10.98
C ALA A 502 -3.12 -27.97 12.20
N ASN A 503 -2.66 -27.47 13.34
CA ASN A 503 -3.42 -27.34 14.56
C ASN A 503 -3.43 -25.87 14.94
N VAL A 504 -4.60 -25.23 14.84
CA VAL A 504 -4.74 -23.79 15.02
C VAL A 504 -5.88 -23.45 15.96
N ASP A 505 -5.63 -22.47 16.82
CA ASP A 505 -6.65 -21.78 17.58
C ASP A 505 -7.19 -20.65 16.70
N GLN A 506 -8.50 -20.59 16.56
CA GLN A 506 -9.20 -19.70 15.64
C GLN A 506 -10.13 -18.78 16.41
N PHE A 507 -10.30 -17.57 15.88
CA PHE A 507 -11.26 -16.59 16.38
C PHE A 507 -12.06 -16.06 15.18
N THR A 508 -13.35 -16.37 15.17
CA THR A 508 -14.27 -15.91 14.13
C THR A 508 -15.10 -14.74 14.64
N LEU A 509 -15.07 -13.63 13.91
CA LEU A 509 -15.91 -12.45 14.11
C LEU A 509 -16.90 -12.31 12.95
N ALA A 510 -18.19 -12.38 13.25
CA ALA A 510 -19.28 -12.14 12.32
C ALA A 510 -20.27 -11.12 12.89
N ARG A 511 -21.26 -10.71 12.09
CA ARG A 511 -22.38 -9.87 12.54
C ARG A 511 -23.66 -10.67 12.67
N ASN A 512 -24.50 -10.32 13.63
CA ASN A 512 -25.90 -10.74 13.72
C ASN A 512 -26.82 -9.56 14.12
N ALA A 513 -28.10 -9.84 14.38
CA ALA A 513 -29.09 -8.83 14.77
C ALA A 513 -28.79 -8.10 16.09
N SER A 514 -27.89 -8.61 16.93
CA SER A 514 -27.44 -7.98 18.18
C SER A 514 -26.08 -7.26 18.07
N GLY A 515 -25.45 -7.24 16.89
CA GLY A 515 -24.13 -6.65 16.65
C GLY A 515 -23.07 -7.68 16.31
N GLY A 516 -21.85 -7.49 16.82
CA GLY A 516 -20.76 -8.46 16.65
C GLY A 516 -21.05 -9.78 17.36
N VAL A 517 -20.62 -10.88 16.76
CA VAL A 517 -20.58 -12.22 17.36
C VAL A 517 -19.18 -12.77 17.16
N ALA A 518 -18.48 -12.98 18.27
CA ALA A 518 -17.19 -13.64 18.30
C ALA A 518 -17.34 -15.11 18.70
N THR A 519 -16.55 -15.99 18.12
CA THR A 519 -16.52 -17.41 18.47
C THR A 519 -15.08 -17.91 18.41
N PRO A 520 -14.47 -18.25 19.56
CA PRO A 520 -13.21 -18.98 19.58
C PRO A 520 -13.47 -20.46 19.24
N ASP A 521 -12.56 -21.07 18.49
CA ASP A 521 -12.57 -22.49 18.15
C ASP A 521 -11.14 -23.03 18.04
N THR A 522 -10.99 -24.34 17.97
CA THR A 522 -9.71 -25.01 17.69
C THR A 522 -9.91 -25.98 16.54
N SER A 523 -9.09 -25.87 15.50
CA SER A 523 -9.17 -26.76 14.35
C SER A 523 -7.91 -27.62 14.20
N ASN A 524 -8.13 -28.84 13.73
CA ASN A 524 -7.08 -29.74 13.27
C ASN A 524 -7.39 -30.10 11.83
N ASP A 525 -6.55 -29.64 10.91
CA ASP A 525 -6.82 -29.63 9.47
C ASP A 525 -5.60 -30.11 8.67
N THR A 526 -5.82 -30.53 7.44
CA THR A 526 -4.78 -30.99 6.53
C THR A 526 -4.39 -29.88 5.58
N TRP A 527 -3.19 -29.32 5.75
CA TRP A 527 -2.67 -28.26 4.89
C TRP A 527 -1.41 -28.79 4.20
N ASN A 528 -1.55 -29.17 2.94
CA ASN A 528 -0.46 -29.74 2.14
C ASN A 528 0.20 -28.67 1.28
N LEU A 529 1.46 -28.91 0.90
CA LEU A 529 2.22 -28.04 0.03
C LEU A 529 2.61 -28.72 -1.28
N ILE A 530 2.68 -27.91 -2.33
CA ILE A 530 3.32 -28.28 -3.60
C ILE A 530 4.33 -27.21 -4.01
N ASN A 531 5.52 -27.66 -4.43
CA ASN A 531 6.53 -26.80 -5.07
C ASN A 531 6.09 -26.51 -6.51
N ARG A 532 5.96 -25.23 -6.86
CA ARG A 532 5.43 -24.81 -8.15
C ARG A 532 6.52 -24.26 -9.05
N ARG A 533 6.47 -24.64 -10.33
CA ARG A 533 7.32 -24.03 -11.35
C ARG A 533 6.82 -22.65 -11.74
N SER A 534 7.78 -21.81 -12.12
CA SER A 534 7.56 -20.57 -12.85
C SER A 534 8.06 -20.73 -14.27
N ARG A 535 7.26 -20.26 -15.23
CA ARG A 535 7.60 -20.24 -16.65
C ARG A 535 8.27 -18.92 -16.99
N LEU A 536 9.58 -18.97 -17.16
CA LEU A 536 10.40 -17.84 -17.59
C LEU A 536 10.76 -17.97 -19.07
N SER A 537 11.29 -16.90 -19.67
CA SER A 537 11.80 -16.93 -21.04
C SER A 537 12.94 -17.95 -21.23
N SER A 538 13.71 -18.22 -20.17
CA SER A 538 14.82 -19.17 -20.11
C SER A 538 14.39 -20.63 -19.84
N GLY A 539 13.13 -20.86 -19.48
CA GLY A 539 12.57 -22.18 -19.17
C GLY A 539 11.76 -22.22 -17.87
N ASP A 540 11.20 -23.39 -17.57
CA ASP A 540 10.43 -23.62 -16.35
C ASP A 540 11.38 -23.95 -15.18
N ILE A 541 11.34 -23.18 -14.09
CA ILE A 541 12.20 -23.39 -12.92
C ILE A 541 11.43 -23.33 -11.59
N TYR A 542 11.93 -24.01 -10.57
CA TYR A 542 11.48 -23.81 -9.19
C TYR A 542 12.20 -22.60 -8.60
N MET A 543 11.41 -21.60 -8.20
CA MET A 543 11.94 -20.34 -7.68
C MET A 543 11.34 -19.93 -6.32
N GLY A 544 10.89 -20.91 -5.54
CA GLY A 544 10.27 -20.67 -4.23
C GLY A 544 8.79 -20.29 -4.28
N ARG A 545 8.10 -20.50 -5.41
CA ARG A 545 6.63 -20.39 -5.49
C ARG A 545 5.98 -21.68 -4.99
N LEU A 546 4.96 -21.52 -4.16
CA LEU A 546 4.27 -22.62 -3.48
C LEU A 546 2.78 -22.62 -3.80
N GLY A 547 2.16 -23.80 -3.73
CA GLY A 547 0.71 -23.97 -3.67
C GLY A 547 0.33 -24.60 -2.34
N LEU A 548 -0.74 -24.11 -1.73
CA LEU A 548 -1.35 -24.66 -0.51
C LEU A 548 -2.62 -25.39 -0.92
N PHE A 549 -2.82 -26.63 -0.44
CA PHE A 549 -4.03 -27.38 -0.76
C PHE A 549 -4.47 -28.34 0.36
N ARG A 550 -5.77 -28.60 0.43
CA ARG A 550 -6.37 -29.66 1.27
C ARG A 550 -6.50 -30.94 0.48
N ASN A 551 -7.32 -30.90 -0.57
CA ASN A 551 -7.77 -32.08 -1.31
C ASN A 551 -7.38 -31.98 -2.78
N GLU A 552 -7.45 -30.77 -3.36
CA GLU A 552 -7.28 -30.55 -4.79
C GLU A 552 -6.04 -29.68 -5.08
N ILE A 553 -5.04 -30.29 -5.70
CA ILE A 553 -3.81 -29.61 -6.13
C ILE A 553 -4.07 -28.65 -7.31
N ASP A 554 -5.05 -28.98 -8.16
CA ASP A 554 -5.60 -28.09 -9.20
C ASP A 554 -7.11 -28.32 -9.29
N GLU A 555 -7.90 -27.31 -8.91
CA GLU A 555 -9.37 -27.34 -8.99
C GLU A 555 -9.88 -27.47 -10.44
N ARG A 556 -9.01 -27.20 -11.44
CA ARG A 556 -9.37 -27.30 -12.85
C ARG A 556 -9.18 -28.73 -13.34
N THR A 557 -10.26 -29.50 -13.24
CA THR A 557 -10.35 -30.90 -13.67
C THR A 557 -9.93 -31.22 -15.13
N ASN A 558 -9.83 -30.21 -16.00
CA ASN A 558 -9.49 -30.39 -17.43
C ASN A 558 -8.03 -30.04 -17.80
N PHE A 559 -7.22 -29.55 -16.86
CA PHE A 559 -5.84 -29.13 -17.12
C PHE A 559 -4.88 -29.85 -16.17
N ASN A 560 -4.22 -30.91 -16.66
CA ASN A 560 -3.36 -31.77 -15.85
C ASN A 560 -1.94 -31.23 -15.61
N ASP A 561 -1.77 -29.92 -15.35
CA ASP A 561 -0.45 -29.39 -14.95
C ASP A 561 -0.51 -28.69 -13.59
N PRO A 562 -0.23 -29.42 -12.49
CA PRO A 562 -0.30 -28.87 -11.14
C PRO A 562 0.71 -27.74 -10.92
N ASN A 563 1.74 -27.60 -11.75
CA ASN A 563 2.68 -26.48 -11.64
C ASN A 563 1.99 -25.14 -11.94
N PHE A 564 1.01 -25.14 -12.85
CA PHE A 564 0.26 -23.96 -13.29
C PHE A 564 -1.21 -24.00 -12.86
N GLY A 565 -1.53 -24.93 -11.94
CA GLY A 565 -2.82 -25.13 -11.28
C GLY A 565 -3.32 -23.98 -10.42
N ILE A 566 -4.59 -24.06 -10.03
CA ILE A 566 -5.17 -23.28 -8.93
C ILE A 566 -5.44 -24.28 -7.79
N PRO A 567 -4.56 -24.34 -6.78
CA PRO A 567 -4.77 -25.13 -5.57
C PRO A 567 -6.03 -24.65 -4.82
N ASP A 568 -6.73 -25.58 -4.18
CA ASP A 568 -7.99 -25.29 -3.49
C ASP A 568 -7.87 -24.40 -2.25
N MET A 569 -6.67 -24.25 -1.64
CA MET A 569 -6.50 -23.36 -0.49
C MET A 569 -5.87 -22.01 -0.84
N GLY A 570 -4.84 -21.99 -1.69
CA GLY A 570 -4.14 -20.74 -1.95
C GLY A 570 -2.77 -20.84 -2.61
N LEU A 571 -2.21 -19.67 -2.89
CA LEU A 571 -0.92 -19.49 -3.55
C LEU A 571 0.05 -18.71 -2.68
N GLY A 572 1.32 -19.10 -2.68
CA GLY A 572 2.29 -18.47 -1.80
C GLY A 572 3.73 -18.58 -2.28
N ALA A 573 4.62 -18.22 -1.37
CA ALA A 573 6.06 -18.32 -1.57
C ALA A 573 6.78 -18.58 -0.25
N ALA A 574 8.06 -18.93 -0.36
CA ALA A 574 8.98 -19.10 0.77
C ALA A 574 10.25 -18.27 0.56
N THR A 575 10.89 -17.90 1.67
CA THR A 575 12.28 -17.41 1.65
C THR A 575 13.24 -18.51 1.18
N PRO A 576 14.43 -18.15 0.64
CA PRO A 576 15.41 -19.12 0.17
C PRO A 576 15.82 -20.16 1.22
N ASN A 577 15.92 -19.75 2.48
CA ASN A 577 16.25 -20.60 3.62
C ASN A 577 15.03 -21.31 4.24
N GLN A 578 13.82 -21.06 3.71
CA GLN A 578 12.55 -21.68 4.11
C GLN A 578 12.16 -21.44 5.57
N ASP A 579 12.69 -20.40 6.20
CA ASP A 579 12.33 -20.05 7.57
C ASP A 579 11.03 -19.25 7.67
N LEU A 580 10.55 -18.69 6.56
CA LEU A 580 9.33 -17.91 6.45
C LEU A 580 8.62 -18.22 5.13
N MET A 581 7.31 -18.35 5.22
CA MET A 581 6.41 -18.50 4.09
C MET A 581 5.21 -17.60 4.26
N ALA A 582 4.59 -17.24 3.14
CA ALA A 582 3.31 -16.56 3.13
C ALA A 582 2.42 -17.08 1.98
N PHE A 583 1.11 -17.03 2.18
CA PHE A 583 0.11 -17.49 1.23
C PHE A 583 -1.08 -16.53 1.16
N ASN A 584 -1.50 -16.24 -0.06
CA ASN A 584 -2.85 -15.75 -0.34
C ASN A 584 -3.82 -16.93 -0.26
N LEU A 585 -4.61 -16.96 0.81
CA LEU A 585 -5.70 -17.90 1.01
C LEU A 585 -6.85 -17.53 0.08
N ASN A 586 -7.49 -18.49 -0.56
CA ASN A 586 -8.67 -18.27 -1.40
C ASN A 586 -9.47 -19.58 -1.49
N ASP A 587 -10.19 -19.91 -0.42
CA ASP A 587 -10.94 -21.17 -0.35
C ASP A 587 -12.29 -21.03 0.35
N GLY A 588 -13.21 -21.96 0.09
CA GLY A 588 -14.56 -21.92 0.67
C GLY A 588 -14.64 -22.20 2.17
N THR A 589 -13.57 -22.72 2.79
CA THR A 589 -13.51 -23.08 4.21
C THR A 589 -12.85 -22.00 5.06
N LEU A 590 -11.58 -21.62 4.81
CA LEU A 590 -10.94 -20.51 5.54
C LEU A 590 -11.40 -19.16 5.00
N GLY A 591 -11.68 -19.07 3.70
CA GLY A 591 -11.99 -17.82 3.02
C GLY A 591 -10.79 -17.24 2.26
N SER A 592 -10.91 -15.96 2.00
CA SER A 592 -9.97 -15.13 1.25
C SER A 592 -9.09 -14.34 2.20
N GLY A 593 -7.76 -14.43 2.11
CA GLY A 593 -6.90 -13.88 3.16
C GLY A 593 -5.39 -13.99 2.98
N LEU A 594 -4.67 -13.84 4.10
CA LEU A 594 -3.22 -13.97 4.23
C LEU A 594 -2.90 -14.94 5.36
N LEU A 595 -2.10 -15.96 5.05
CA LEU A 595 -1.44 -16.82 6.02
C LEU A 595 0.06 -16.54 5.99
N VAL A 596 0.67 -16.40 7.17
CA VAL A 596 2.12 -16.33 7.34
C VAL A 596 2.57 -17.48 8.23
N ALA A 597 3.66 -18.13 7.85
CA ALA A 597 4.21 -19.25 8.58
C ALA A 597 5.72 -19.08 8.80
N GLY A 598 6.17 -19.15 10.05
CA GLY A 598 7.59 -19.08 10.42
C GLY A 598 8.07 -20.40 11.03
N LYS A 599 9.28 -20.85 10.69
CA LYS A 599 9.83 -22.12 11.17
C LYS A 599 9.90 -22.15 12.70
N THR A 600 9.49 -23.26 13.31
CA THR A 600 9.59 -23.42 14.78
C THR A 600 11.03 -23.40 15.23
N LEU A 601 11.25 -22.83 16.41
CA LEU A 601 12.58 -22.64 16.96
C LEU A 601 13.01 -23.82 17.84
N THR A 602 14.32 -24.06 17.91
CA THR A 602 14.92 -25.03 18.84
C THR A 602 15.58 -24.35 20.03
N ASP A 603 16.11 -23.14 19.81
CA ASP A 603 16.99 -22.40 20.72
C ASP A 603 16.89 -20.87 20.55
N GLY A 604 15.96 -20.39 19.73
CA GLY A 604 15.74 -18.96 19.53
C GLY A 604 15.02 -18.32 20.71
N ALA A 605 15.34 -17.05 20.98
CA ALA A 605 14.67 -16.23 21.98
C ALA A 605 14.18 -14.93 21.33
N LEU A 606 13.05 -14.43 21.81
CA LEU A 606 12.56 -13.11 21.44
C LEU A 606 13.56 -12.04 21.89
N THR A 607 13.91 -11.10 21.02
CA THR A 607 14.75 -9.96 21.41
C THR A 607 13.89 -8.94 22.14
N GLU A 608 14.13 -8.71 23.43
CA GLU A 608 13.41 -7.65 24.15
C GLU A 608 13.82 -6.26 23.64
N GLY A 609 12.85 -5.36 23.50
CA GLY A 609 13.06 -4.05 22.89
C GLY A 609 11.78 -3.40 22.38
N THR A 610 11.96 -2.34 21.61
CA THR A 610 10.87 -1.61 20.95
C THR A 610 10.70 -2.15 19.54
N TYR A 611 9.50 -2.63 19.25
CA TYR A 611 9.06 -3.07 17.95
C TYR A 611 8.16 -2.02 17.34
N ARG A 612 8.29 -1.85 16.02
CA ARG A 612 7.28 -1.18 15.23
C ARG A 612 6.21 -2.18 14.81
N LEU A 613 4.96 -1.86 15.10
CA LEU A 613 3.78 -2.62 14.75
C LEU A 613 3.06 -1.98 13.55
N GLN A 614 2.72 -2.81 12.56
CA GLN A 614 1.85 -2.45 11.44
C GLN A 614 0.78 -3.52 11.26
N GLY A 615 -0.39 -3.19 10.72
CA GLY A 615 -1.38 -4.22 10.38
C GLY A 615 -2.81 -3.71 10.21
N ALA A 616 -3.74 -4.66 10.20
CA ALA A 616 -5.16 -4.40 9.98
C ALA A 616 -5.99 -5.04 11.09
N ILE A 617 -6.95 -4.28 11.62
CA ILE A 617 -7.92 -4.75 12.62
C ILE A 617 -9.32 -4.42 12.10
N VAL A 618 -10.21 -5.39 12.17
CA VAL A 618 -11.64 -5.25 11.90
C VAL A 618 -12.35 -5.05 13.22
N GLY A 619 -13.21 -4.04 13.29
CA GLY A 619 -14.12 -3.77 14.40
C GLY A 619 -15.57 -3.90 13.96
N VAL A 620 -16.40 -4.49 14.83
CA VAL A 620 -17.84 -4.67 14.60
C VAL A 620 -18.58 -4.27 15.86
N THR A 621 -19.42 -3.23 15.75
CA THR A 621 -20.39 -2.84 16.79
C THR A 621 -21.81 -3.17 16.31
N GLN A 622 -22.83 -2.85 17.11
CA GLN A 622 -24.21 -2.96 16.66
C GLN A 622 -24.51 -2.08 15.44
N GLU A 623 -24.00 -0.86 15.41
CA GLU A 623 -24.39 0.19 14.45
C GLU A 623 -23.34 0.40 13.34
N GLU A 624 -22.13 -0.11 13.53
CA GLU A 624 -20.98 0.26 12.70
C GLU A 624 -20.09 -0.93 12.34
N ASN A 625 -19.43 -0.81 11.19
CA ASN A 625 -18.27 -1.63 10.82
C ASN A 625 -17.06 -0.71 10.72
N ARG A 626 -15.91 -1.15 11.23
CA ARG A 626 -14.70 -0.32 11.26
C ARG A 626 -13.49 -1.09 10.75
N LEU A 627 -12.70 -0.44 9.91
CA LEU A 627 -11.37 -0.90 9.52
C LEU A 627 -10.35 0.00 10.19
N TYR A 628 -9.50 -0.58 11.02
CA TYR A 628 -8.34 0.09 11.60
C TYR A 628 -7.08 -0.36 10.88
N HIS A 629 -6.27 0.58 10.47
CA HIS A 629 -4.89 0.35 10.07
C HIS A 629 -3.97 0.84 11.18
N VAL A 630 -3.14 -0.06 11.71
CA VAL A 630 -2.08 0.30 12.65
C VAL A 630 -0.89 0.79 11.83
N ASN A 631 -0.57 2.08 11.93
CA ASN A 631 0.54 2.67 11.17
C ASN A 631 1.74 2.91 12.08
N ASN A 632 2.79 2.11 11.93
CA ASN A 632 4.10 2.32 12.58
C ASN A 632 4.03 2.57 14.11
N ALA A 633 3.06 1.96 14.80
CA ALA A 633 2.91 2.11 16.25
C ALA A 633 4.04 1.40 17.01
N GLN A 634 4.27 1.75 18.27
CA GLN A 634 5.33 1.18 19.09
C GLN A 634 4.77 0.09 20.02
N LEU A 635 5.40 -1.08 19.99
CA LEU A 635 5.18 -2.18 20.92
C LEU A 635 6.50 -2.45 21.65
N THR A 636 6.58 -2.08 22.92
CA THR A 636 7.75 -2.33 23.76
C THR A 636 7.55 -3.61 24.55
N LEU A 637 8.49 -4.54 24.42
CA LEU A 637 8.51 -5.82 25.11
C LEU A 637 9.75 -5.89 26.00
N ALA A 638 9.59 -5.82 27.32
CA ALA A 638 10.69 -5.88 28.26
C ALA A 638 10.28 -6.51 29.59
N ASN A 639 11.09 -7.41 30.14
CA ASN A 639 10.89 -8.06 31.44
C ASN A 639 9.47 -8.65 31.59
N SER A 640 8.98 -9.37 30.56
CA SER A 640 7.60 -9.91 30.49
C SER A 640 6.48 -8.86 30.52
N SER A 641 6.79 -7.58 30.41
CA SER A 641 5.84 -6.47 30.28
C SER A 641 5.73 -6.05 28.81
N ALA A 642 4.51 -5.75 28.38
CA ALA A 642 4.21 -5.24 27.06
C ALA A 642 3.53 -3.87 27.18
N SER A 643 4.02 -2.87 26.46
CA SER A 643 3.32 -1.59 26.32
C SER A 643 3.15 -1.25 24.85
N PHE A 644 1.95 -0.85 24.48
CA PHE A 644 1.63 -0.41 23.14
C PHE A 644 1.26 1.07 23.15
N GLU A 645 1.83 1.83 22.23
CA GLU A 645 1.53 3.23 22.02
C GLU A 645 1.62 3.60 20.53
N GLY A 646 0.56 4.19 19.99
CA GLY A 646 0.58 4.75 18.65
C GLY A 646 -0.78 5.28 18.20
N THR A 647 -0.91 5.49 16.90
CA THR A 647 -2.15 5.89 16.25
C THR A 647 -2.61 4.81 15.27
N THR A 648 -3.92 4.78 15.05
CA THR A 648 -4.56 3.96 14.02
C THR A 648 -5.30 4.88 13.06
N MET A 649 -5.26 4.56 11.77
CA MET A 649 -6.17 5.16 10.80
C MET A 649 -7.46 4.33 10.81
N MET A 650 -8.57 4.95 11.19
CA MET A 650 -9.87 4.30 11.30
C MET A 650 -10.80 4.76 10.19
N VAL A 651 -11.39 3.80 9.49
CA VAL A 651 -12.45 4.00 8.50
C VAL A 651 -13.74 3.48 9.12
N ASN A 652 -14.76 4.33 9.19
CA ASN A 652 -16.04 3.98 9.81
C ASN A 652 -17.14 3.84 8.76
N HIS A 653 -17.87 2.73 8.79
CA HIS A 653 -19.11 2.54 8.04
C HIS A 653 -20.30 2.58 9.00
N LEU A 654 -21.07 3.66 8.91
CA LEU A 654 -22.34 3.88 9.59
C LEU A 654 -23.44 3.15 8.81
N ILE A 655 -23.94 2.05 9.37
CA ILE A 655 -24.73 1.09 8.59
C ILE A 655 -26.11 1.65 8.25
N GLU A 656 -26.84 2.18 9.23
CA GLU A 656 -28.20 2.70 9.02
C GLU A 656 -28.21 3.94 8.11
N ASP A 657 -27.12 4.71 8.11
CA ASP A 657 -26.98 5.92 7.30
C ASP A 657 -26.53 5.62 5.86
N ASN A 658 -26.12 4.38 5.56
CA ASN A 658 -25.42 4.03 4.32
C ASN A 658 -24.30 5.03 4.02
N GLU A 659 -23.39 5.20 4.98
CA GLU A 659 -22.30 6.16 4.86
C GLU A 659 -20.98 5.55 5.32
N VAL A 660 -19.92 5.77 4.54
CA VAL A 660 -18.56 5.51 4.99
C VAL A 660 -17.84 6.84 5.16
N VAL A 661 -17.46 7.12 6.39
CA VAL A 661 -16.77 8.34 6.77
C VAL A 661 -15.31 8.28 6.32
N ALA A 662 -14.77 9.44 5.97
CA ALA A 662 -13.36 9.56 5.62
C ALA A 662 -12.45 9.11 6.77
N PRO A 663 -11.21 8.66 6.50
CA PRO A 663 -10.32 8.13 7.53
C PRO A 663 -9.96 9.19 8.56
N GLU A 664 -9.97 8.80 9.83
CA GLU A 664 -9.51 9.61 10.96
C GLU A 664 -8.40 8.90 11.75
N GLU A 665 -7.57 9.68 12.44
CA GLU A 665 -6.55 9.13 13.35
C GLU A 665 -7.11 8.98 14.76
N LEU A 666 -6.97 7.78 15.31
CA LEU A 666 -7.34 7.48 16.69
C LEU A 666 -6.14 6.95 17.47
N PRO A 667 -5.86 7.48 18.68
CA PRO A 667 -4.83 6.93 19.54
C PRO A 667 -5.23 5.52 19.99
N MET A 668 -4.25 4.63 20.05
CA MET A 668 -4.40 3.31 20.61
C MET A 668 -3.24 3.08 21.58
N GLN A 669 -3.59 2.78 22.83
CA GLN A 669 -2.64 2.57 23.91
C GLN A 669 -3.16 1.48 24.83
N PHE A 670 -2.30 0.55 25.21
CA PHE A 670 -2.61 -0.44 26.23
C PHE A 670 -1.34 -0.93 26.91
N ASN A 671 -1.48 -1.43 28.13
CA ASN A 671 -0.42 -2.11 28.85
C ASN A 671 -0.84 -3.56 29.14
N GLY A 672 0.11 -4.47 29.07
CA GLY A 672 -0.10 -5.88 29.30
C GLY A 672 1.15 -6.61 29.75
N SER A 673 1.04 -7.92 29.82
CA SER A 673 2.16 -8.82 29.99
C SER A 673 2.32 -9.68 28.75
N PHE A 674 3.53 -10.15 28.49
CA PHE A 674 3.79 -11.12 27.44
C PHE A 674 4.48 -12.37 27.98
N THR A 675 4.25 -13.48 27.29
CA THR A 675 4.92 -14.76 27.52
C THR A 675 5.37 -15.33 26.18
N THR A 676 6.43 -16.13 26.20
CA THR A 676 6.98 -16.79 25.01
C THR A 676 7.16 -18.28 25.25
N THR A 677 7.24 -19.05 24.16
CA THR A 677 7.62 -20.47 24.18
C THR A 677 8.95 -20.68 23.47
N LEU A 678 9.66 -21.77 23.82
CA LEU A 678 10.92 -22.15 23.20
C LEU A 678 10.80 -22.42 21.70
N GLU A 679 9.62 -22.82 21.25
CA GLU A 679 9.34 -23.16 19.85
C GLU A 679 8.97 -21.93 19.01
N GLY A 680 9.03 -20.72 19.60
CA GLY A 680 8.81 -19.45 18.90
C GLY A 680 7.42 -18.83 19.09
N GLY A 681 6.58 -19.35 19.99
CA GLY A 681 5.25 -18.78 20.25
C GLY A 681 5.31 -17.55 21.16
N ILE A 682 4.38 -16.61 20.98
CA ILE A 682 4.20 -15.43 21.84
C ILE A 682 2.71 -15.21 22.16
N SER A 683 2.43 -14.78 23.38
CA SER A 683 1.11 -14.34 23.82
C SER A 683 1.24 -13.06 24.62
N ILE A 684 0.48 -12.03 24.25
CA ILE A 684 0.39 -10.75 24.94
C ILE A 684 -1.05 -10.58 25.43
N THR A 685 -1.21 -10.31 26.71
CA THR A 685 -2.51 -10.13 27.34
C THR A 685 -2.53 -8.81 28.10
N SER A 686 -3.45 -7.92 27.73
CA SER A 686 -3.80 -6.75 28.54
C SER A 686 -5.01 -7.07 29.43
N ALA A 687 -5.18 -6.32 30.51
CA ALA A 687 -6.27 -6.55 31.46
C ALA A 687 -7.64 -6.14 30.87
N GLY A 688 -8.23 -7.02 30.05
CA GLY A 688 -9.59 -6.86 29.51
C GLY A 688 -9.71 -5.90 28.33
N GLU A 689 -8.67 -5.74 27.51
CA GLU A 689 -8.75 -4.95 26.27
C GLU A 689 -8.37 -5.78 25.03
N TYR A 690 -7.23 -6.47 25.04
CA TYR A 690 -6.74 -7.18 23.86
C TYR A 690 -6.03 -8.47 24.25
N GLU A 691 -6.31 -9.51 23.48
CA GLU A 691 -5.50 -10.71 23.43
C GLU A 691 -4.78 -10.75 22.08
N MET A 692 -3.45 -10.78 22.12
CA MET A 692 -2.64 -10.96 20.92
C MET A 692 -1.82 -12.24 21.04
N ARG A 693 -1.86 -13.07 20.00
CA ARG A 693 -1.15 -14.35 19.98
C ARG A 693 -0.48 -14.56 18.64
N GLY A 694 0.60 -15.32 18.60
CA GLY A 694 1.28 -15.62 17.35
C GLY A 694 2.68 -16.15 17.57
N PHE A 695 3.63 -15.69 16.77
CA PHE A 695 4.99 -16.22 16.81
C PHE A 695 6.05 -15.16 16.49
N TYR A 696 7.29 -15.43 16.92
CA TYR A 696 8.48 -14.68 16.54
C TYR A 696 9.45 -15.55 15.73
N THR A 697 10.27 -14.91 14.90
CA THR A 697 11.25 -15.59 14.04
C THR A 697 12.56 -15.89 14.78
N ALA A 698 13.43 -16.72 14.18
CA ALA A 698 14.69 -17.16 14.80
C ALA A 698 15.64 -16.00 15.17
N ALA A 699 15.63 -14.92 14.38
CA ALA A 699 16.41 -13.72 14.67
C ALA A 699 15.84 -12.90 15.84
N GLY A 700 14.68 -13.28 16.38
CA GLY A 700 14.02 -12.58 17.47
C GLY A 700 13.50 -11.19 17.10
N ASN A 701 13.61 -10.75 15.85
CA ASN A 701 13.38 -9.37 15.42
C ASN A 701 12.10 -9.15 14.59
N GLN A 702 11.36 -10.22 14.31
CA GLN A 702 10.06 -10.18 13.63
C GLN A 702 9.06 -10.98 14.45
N VAL A 703 7.88 -10.42 14.65
CA VAL A 703 6.76 -11.05 15.35
C VAL A 703 5.51 -10.91 14.47
N PHE A 704 4.77 -11.99 14.30
CA PHE A 704 3.46 -11.98 13.63
C PHE A 704 2.41 -12.31 14.68
N LEU A 705 1.41 -11.44 14.80
CA LEU A 705 0.38 -11.52 15.85
C LEU A 705 -0.99 -11.49 15.19
N VAL A 706 -1.89 -12.35 15.66
CA VAL A 706 -3.33 -12.12 15.51
C VAL A 706 -3.83 -11.43 16.77
N ILE A 707 -4.79 -10.52 16.60
CA ILE A 707 -5.49 -9.86 17.70
C ILE A 707 -6.93 -10.36 17.75
N SER A 708 -7.44 -10.54 18.96
CA SER A 708 -8.83 -10.85 19.24
C SER A 708 -9.30 -10.08 20.47
N ASP A 709 -10.51 -9.53 20.38
CA ASP A 709 -11.22 -8.89 21.47
C ASP A 709 -12.72 -9.20 21.31
N ASP A 710 -13.25 -10.01 22.23
CA ASP A 710 -14.68 -10.29 22.36
C ASP A 710 -15.30 -9.57 23.56
N THR A 711 -14.57 -8.62 24.15
CA THR A 711 -14.96 -7.88 25.33
C THR A 711 -15.48 -6.49 24.95
N GLY A 712 -16.47 -6.00 25.71
CA GLY A 712 -17.02 -4.66 25.47
C GLY A 712 -18.00 -4.55 24.28
N PRO A 713 -18.32 -3.31 23.86
CA PRO A 713 -19.36 -3.04 22.85
C PRO A 713 -18.88 -3.19 21.40
N GLU A 714 -17.56 -3.25 21.19
CA GLU A 714 -16.95 -3.41 19.88
C GLU A 714 -16.07 -4.66 19.89
N MET A 715 -16.45 -5.67 19.12
CA MET A 715 -15.64 -6.87 18.96
C MET A 715 -14.62 -6.65 17.84
N LYS A 716 -13.39 -7.15 18.03
CA LYS A 716 -12.29 -6.93 17.09
C LYS A 716 -11.53 -8.19 16.76
N THR A 717 -11.01 -8.25 15.53
CA THR A 717 -10.00 -9.23 15.14
C THR A 717 -9.09 -8.70 14.05
N GLY A 718 -7.85 -9.18 13.95
CA GLY A 718 -6.91 -8.66 12.96
C GLY A 718 -5.57 -9.37 12.92
N LEU A 719 -4.73 -8.96 11.97
CA LEU A 719 -3.35 -9.43 11.79
C LEU A 719 -2.39 -8.25 11.91
N LEU A 720 -1.31 -8.47 12.64
CA LEU A 720 -0.29 -7.47 12.94
C LEU A 720 1.11 -8.05 12.69
N LEU A 721 2.01 -7.21 12.19
CA LEU A 721 3.43 -7.47 11.99
C LEU A 721 4.22 -6.52 12.89
N ALA A 722 4.98 -7.08 13.83
CA ALA A 722 5.92 -6.33 14.67
C ALA A 722 7.36 -6.57 14.20
N THR A 723 8.14 -5.50 14.04
CA THR A 723 9.54 -5.57 13.58
C THR A 723 10.41 -4.72 14.50
N LEU A 724 11.50 -5.29 15.01
CA LEU A 724 12.37 -4.63 15.99
C LEU A 724 12.93 -3.32 15.41
N VAL A 725 12.98 -2.28 16.24
CA VAL A 725 13.58 -0.97 15.90
C VAL A 725 14.74 -0.67 16.83
N GLU A 726 14.57 -0.93 18.12
CA GLU A 726 15.58 -0.66 19.15
C GLU A 726 15.63 -1.80 20.16
N GLU A 727 16.82 -2.28 20.50
CA GLU A 727 17.02 -3.28 21.56
C GLU A 727 16.91 -2.64 22.95
N SER A 728 16.30 -3.35 23.91
CA SER A 728 16.35 -2.90 25.30
C SER A 728 17.79 -2.98 25.81
N SER A 729 18.35 -1.87 26.29
CA SER A 729 19.65 -1.89 26.97
C SER A 729 19.55 -2.80 28.20
N ALA A 730 20.28 -3.91 28.21
CA ALA A 730 20.36 -4.77 29.39
C ALA A 730 20.82 -3.92 30.60
N PRO A 731 20.16 -4.03 31.76
CA PRO A 731 20.52 -3.24 32.95
C PRO A 731 21.93 -3.55 33.49
#